data_AF-A0A3N5XLH6-F1
#
_entry.id   AF-A0A3N5XLH6-F1
#
_cell.length_a   1.000
_cell.length_b   1.000
_cell.length_c   1.000
_cell.angle_alpha   90.00
_cell.angle_beta   90.00
_cell.angle_gamma   90.00
#
_symmetry.space_group_name_H-M   'P 1'
#
loop_
_entity.id
_entity.type
_entity.pdbx_description
1 polymer ?
#
loop_
_entity_poly.entity_id
_entity_poly.type
_entity_poly.pdbx_seq_one_letter_code
_entity_poly.pdbx_strand_id
1 'polypeptide(L)'
;MLFEWTQPTIPRMNPVCPKCGSNNAVIVPKSFTFRCQGCRHKFTPLLKPRCALEVAVMGNRRYAGEKDRDIAPNPPALQMKSLAANACAEVWAEIRKQMSSALELIVDAPVVPPPTMSEFFSDESPRLGVLSALAAGADQFAVEAAQCVEQKPLGPGERSVSVELEVVMPFQEAYYPGPDGAPCREFREGEAGALRRLCGAAAQVVRLDGQYHADHGQPLDHDFNREARHLGYRQVRDMLLEDADLVFAIYDPFAPAGEAGTREAVKVALQRGLPVVAVLVGREEARVALYESPSASPSSAKEEWDQAAIHDWRTSLQRRIHYLIGLPHLCEPASGDCAPEANTSEHQAFERRRRSLAESITHLRMLYGEAPLHGVCLCPVRSRILQWTWNSLLALSARFSRRKPHRFQNLPPGPEGAEQSLLPPYDYYYDRASTISGAYMRTYRGIFVLAFLMAALAVAAAVLMLATVLLSGGHASLLGVIFFGIPKLTILALLLLLGIAAQRHRYQEKAADFRYLAELLRPLGWLATLGTSVPSVALPVHYTAEDPRQGWTQWLFRAIARATPAVLRPQGMKAISLTADDAKEALRSAADDWVEGQINYHRSNAIKMHRLERGLERLGGIMLGAVLLSAAVAVGVEGAASWDWISHSSWAGDFGVLLGALAAILPAFIAAIGGILFQSEAKRLRLRSEAMFEALRTQKMALEAEVKRIGGSPDPQGGEAWRAAQRLRALAGMMIAETEDWRALYPLHTVKPG
;
A
#
# COMPACT_ATOMS: atom_id res chain seq x y z
N MET A 1 -0.78 21.21 -27.62
CA MET A 1 -1.73 20.56 -26.70
C MET A 1 -0.97 19.50 -25.92
N LEU A 2 -0.37 19.92 -24.81
CA LEU A 2 0.46 19.08 -23.95
C LEU A 2 -0.45 18.59 -22.83
N PHE A 3 -0.71 17.28 -22.80
CA PHE A 3 -1.45 16.61 -21.74
C PHE A 3 -0.78 16.91 -20.39
N GLU A 4 -1.34 17.89 -19.70
CA GLU A 4 -1.28 17.99 -18.25
C GLU A 4 -1.61 16.61 -17.68
N TRP A 5 -1.01 16.28 -16.54
CA TRP A 5 -1.84 15.61 -15.55
C TRP A 5 -2.99 16.58 -15.35
N THR A 6 -4.11 16.40 -16.06
CA THR A 6 -5.37 16.98 -15.61
C THR A 6 -5.40 16.59 -14.16
N GLN A 7 -5.30 17.60 -13.28
CA GLN A 7 -5.63 17.34 -11.90
C GLN A 7 -6.97 16.63 -11.98
N PRO A 8 -7.13 15.43 -11.37
CA PRO A 8 -8.45 14.85 -11.27
C PRO A 8 -9.37 15.98 -10.84
N THR A 9 -10.47 16.14 -11.55
CA THR A 9 -11.49 17.14 -11.25
C THR A 9 -11.99 16.80 -9.86
N ILE A 10 -11.28 17.33 -8.85
CA ILE A 10 -11.36 16.87 -7.47
C ILE A 10 -12.83 16.70 -7.13
N PRO A 11 -13.33 15.46 -6.94
CA PRO A 11 -14.74 15.24 -6.75
C PRO A 11 -15.21 16.12 -5.59
N ARG A 12 -16.39 16.72 -5.76
CA ARG A 12 -17.02 17.57 -4.74
C ARG A 12 -17.43 16.71 -3.56
N MET A 13 -16.48 16.39 -2.70
CA MET A 13 -16.82 15.97 -1.36
C MET A 13 -17.21 17.18 -0.55
N ASN A 14 -18.23 16.93 0.25
CA ASN A 14 -18.91 17.88 1.06
C ASN A 14 -18.63 17.55 2.54
N PRO A 15 -17.37 17.67 3.02
CA PRO A 15 -17.11 17.39 4.42
C PRO A 15 -17.92 18.35 5.29
N VAL A 16 -18.47 17.79 6.36
CA VAL A 16 -19.26 18.52 7.33
C VAL A 16 -18.33 19.49 8.05
N CYS A 17 -18.60 20.77 7.89
CA CYS A 17 -17.85 21.80 8.56
C CYS A 17 -18.04 21.67 10.07
N PRO A 18 -16.96 21.51 10.87
CA PRO A 18 -17.09 21.36 12.33
C PRO A 18 -17.69 22.61 12.98
N LYS A 19 -17.56 23.78 12.33
CA LYS A 19 -18.10 25.04 12.85
C LYS A 19 -19.60 25.21 12.63
N CYS A 20 -20.16 24.71 11.52
CA CYS A 20 -21.55 25.03 11.15
C CYS A 20 -22.38 23.84 10.66
N GLY A 21 -21.84 22.61 10.70
CA GLY A 21 -22.53 21.41 10.24
C GLY A 21 -22.82 21.36 8.73
N SER A 22 -22.43 22.37 7.96
CA SER A 22 -22.67 22.40 6.53
C SER A 22 -21.75 21.42 5.83
N ASN A 23 -22.34 20.51 5.07
CA ASN A 23 -21.61 19.63 4.17
C ASN A 23 -21.04 20.40 2.97
N ASN A 24 -21.49 21.60 2.63
CA ASN A 24 -21.05 22.30 1.43
C ASN A 24 -19.64 22.92 1.58
N ALA A 25 -18.56 22.15 1.44
CA ALA A 25 -17.18 22.62 1.60
C ALA A 25 -16.33 22.32 0.36
N VAL A 26 -15.45 23.27 -0.02
CA VAL A 26 -14.59 23.15 -1.20
C VAL A 26 -13.15 22.98 -0.78
N ILE A 27 -12.44 22.02 -1.37
CA ILE A 27 -10.99 21.87 -1.17
C ILE A 27 -10.28 23.13 -1.64
N VAL A 28 -9.42 23.68 -0.77
CA VAL A 28 -8.49 24.75 -1.13
C VAL A 28 -7.19 24.08 -1.59
N PRO A 29 -6.88 24.04 -2.91
CA PRO A 29 -5.83 23.17 -3.46
C PRO A 29 -4.42 23.46 -2.93
N LYS A 30 -4.19 24.67 -2.41
CA LYS A 30 -2.88 25.11 -1.91
C LYS A 30 -2.58 24.67 -0.48
N SER A 31 -3.61 24.50 0.34
CA SER A 31 -3.47 24.20 1.77
C SER A 31 -4.01 22.83 2.14
N PHE A 32 -4.65 22.11 1.21
CA PHE A 32 -5.37 20.86 1.48
C PHE A 32 -6.38 21.01 2.64
N THR A 33 -6.88 22.23 2.84
CA THR A 33 -7.93 22.57 3.79
C THR A 33 -9.23 22.71 3.03
N PHE A 34 -10.31 22.21 3.56
CA PHE A 34 -11.65 22.49 3.07
C PHE A 34 -12.07 23.87 3.55
N ARG A 35 -12.63 24.68 2.67
CA ARG A 35 -13.32 25.91 3.02
C ARG A 35 -14.81 25.63 2.91
N CYS A 36 -15.50 25.61 4.05
CA CYS A 36 -16.95 25.58 4.07
C CYS A 36 -17.50 26.77 3.29
N GLN A 37 -18.36 26.53 2.30
CA GLN A 37 -19.02 27.60 1.54
C GLN A 37 -19.98 28.41 2.42
N GLY A 38 -20.67 27.74 3.37
CA GLY A 38 -21.62 28.38 4.28
C GLY A 38 -20.95 29.38 5.24
N CYS A 39 -20.00 28.93 6.06
CA CYS A 39 -19.39 29.78 7.09
C CYS A 39 -17.97 30.27 6.77
N ARG A 40 -17.43 29.94 5.59
CA ARG A 40 -16.04 30.22 5.15
C ARG A 40 -14.94 29.64 6.05
N HIS A 41 -15.30 28.84 7.06
CA HIS A 41 -14.33 28.19 7.95
C HIS A 41 -13.44 27.26 7.14
N LYS A 42 -12.13 27.43 7.30
CA LYS A 42 -11.14 26.50 6.78
C LYS A 42 -10.89 25.43 7.81
N PHE A 43 -11.08 24.18 7.44
CA PHE A 43 -10.78 23.04 8.29
C PHE A 43 -10.13 21.93 7.47
N THR A 44 -9.33 21.11 8.13
CA THR A 44 -8.84 19.86 7.55
C THR A 44 -9.61 18.78 8.29
N PRO A 45 -10.43 17.94 7.62
CA PRO A 45 -10.95 16.76 8.30
C PRO A 45 -9.72 15.98 8.76
N LEU A 46 -9.66 15.71 10.07
CA LEU A 46 -8.64 14.85 10.64
C LEU A 46 -8.84 13.47 10.02
N LEU A 47 -8.00 13.15 9.03
CA LEU A 47 -7.99 11.86 8.34
C LEU A 47 -7.24 10.83 9.19
N LYS A 48 -7.63 10.66 10.45
CA LYS A 48 -7.06 9.62 11.30
C LYS A 48 -7.99 8.40 11.27
N PRO A 49 -7.48 7.18 11.05
CA PRO A 49 -8.32 6.00 11.11
C PRO A 49 -8.76 5.75 12.56
N ARG A 50 -9.92 5.12 12.74
CA ARG A 50 -10.31 4.56 14.04
C ARG A 50 -9.30 3.48 14.43
N CYS A 51 -8.87 3.44 15.69
CA CYS A 51 -8.07 2.32 16.16
C CYS A 51 -8.93 1.06 16.15
N ALA A 52 -8.52 0.05 15.38
CA ALA A 52 -9.25 -1.20 15.24
C ALA A 52 -8.29 -2.40 15.23
N LEU A 53 -8.75 -3.51 15.81
CA LEU A 53 -8.10 -4.82 15.79
C LEU A 53 -9.15 -5.86 15.41
N GLU A 54 -8.89 -6.64 14.36
CA GLU A 54 -9.80 -7.66 13.86
C GLU A 54 -9.36 -9.05 14.31
N VAL A 55 -10.24 -9.77 15.00
CA VAL A 55 -9.97 -11.10 15.56
C VAL A 55 -10.94 -12.11 14.96
N ALA A 56 -10.41 -13.03 14.14
CA ALA A 56 -11.20 -14.11 13.55
C ALA A 56 -11.38 -15.26 14.55
N VAL A 57 -12.62 -15.61 14.85
CA VAL A 57 -13.01 -16.70 15.73
C VAL A 57 -13.26 -17.96 14.91
N MET A 58 -12.65 -19.06 15.34
CA MET A 58 -12.86 -20.37 14.73
C MET A 58 -12.86 -21.46 15.80
N GLY A 59 -13.78 -22.40 15.75
CA GLY A 59 -13.68 -23.50 16.69
C GLY A 59 -14.52 -24.73 16.42
N ASN A 60 -14.26 -25.74 17.25
CA ASN A 60 -14.89 -27.03 17.16
C ASN A 60 -16.37 -26.94 17.47
N ARG A 61 -17.14 -27.62 16.64
CA ARG A 61 -18.59 -27.67 16.76
C ARG A 61 -19.07 -28.51 17.95
N ARG A 62 -18.31 -29.54 18.30
CA ARG A 62 -18.67 -30.59 19.26
C ARG A 62 -17.49 -30.88 20.18
N TYR A 63 -17.78 -31.26 21.41
CA TYR A 63 -16.79 -31.54 22.46
C TYR A 63 -17.03 -32.91 23.10
N ALA A 64 -16.00 -33.46 23.76
CA ALA A 64 -16.16 -34.63 24.63
C ALA A 64 -16.83 -35.87 24.00
N GLY A 65 -16.61 -36.13 22.70
CA GLY A 65 -17.23 -37.26 22.00
C GLY A 65 -18.70 -37.06 21.60
N GLU A 66 -19.23 -35.84 21.71
CA GLU A 66 -20.51 -35.47 21.12
C GLU A 66 -20.55 -35.78 19.63
N LYS A 67 -21.70 -36.28 19.18
CA LYS A 67 -22.00 -36.52 17.77
C LYS A 67 -22.98 -35.46 17.28
N ASP A 68 -22.95 -35.22 15.97
CA ASP A 68 -23.88 -34.30 15.29
C ASP A 68 -25.36 -34.65 15.49
N ARG A 69 -25.66 -35.92 15.75
CA ARG A 69 -27.03 -36.41 15.93
C ARG A 69 -27.54 -36.27 17.36
N ASP A 70 -26.70 -35.85 18.31
CA ASP A 70 -27.09 -35.70 19.70
C ASP A 70 -27.97 -34.46 19.85
N ILE A 71 -29.21 -34.66 20.29
CA ILE A 71 -30.23 -33.60 20.48
C ILE A 71 -29.77 -32.59 21.54
N ALA A 72 -29.18 -33.08 22.63
CA ALA A 72 -28.70 -32.27 23.73
C ALA A 72 -27.21 -32.53 24.00
N PRO A 73 -26.47 -31.56 24.57
CA PRO A 73 -25.10 -31.78 25.00
C PRO A 73 -25.03 -32.82 26.12
N ASN A 74 -24.02 -33.69 26.09
CA ASN A 74 -23.76 -34.60 27.20
C ASN A 74 -23.10 -33.83 28.38
N PRO A 75 -23.18 -34.32 29.64
CA PRO A 75 -22.63 -33.61 30.79
C PRO A 75 -21.13 -33.26 30.67
N PRO A 76 -20.24 -34.15 30.19
CA PRO A 76 -18.84 -33.80 29.92
C PRO A 76 -18.68 -32.64 28.93
N ALA A 77 -19.49 -32.59 27.87
CA ALA A 77 -19.45 -31.51 26.91
C ALA A 77 -19.98 -30.19 27.49
N LEU A 78 -20.98 -30.21 28.37
CA LEU A 78 -21.41 -29.01 29.12
C LEU A 78 -20.27 -28.47 29.99
N GLN A 79 -19.59 -29.36 30.71
CA GLN A 79 -18.43 -28.99 31.52
C GLN A 79 -17.31 -28.40 30.67
N MET A 80 -16.95 -29.06 29.55
CA MET A 80 -15.94 -28.56 28.62
C MET A 80 -16.32 -27.21 28.00
N LYS A 81 -17.60 -27.01 27.62
CA LYS A 81 -18.09 -25.72 27.13
C LYS A 81 -17.97 -24.63 28.19
N SER A 82 -18.26 -24.93 29.47
CA SER A 82 -18.10 -23.98 30.57
C SER A 82 -16.63 -23.61 30.82
N LEU A 83 -15.73 -24.59 30.81
CA LEU A 83 -14.29 -24.35 30.95
C LEU A 83 -13.74 -23.52 29.78
N ALA A 84 -14.13 -23.88 28.54
CA ALA A 84 -13.75 -23.12 27.35
C ALA A 84 -14.29 -21.69 27.39
N ALA A 85 -15.55 -21.48 27.80
CA ALA A 85 -16.15 -20.15 27.92
C ALA A 85 -15.41 -19.26 28.94
N ASN A 86 -14.99 -19.81 30.08
CA ASN A 86 -14.18 -19.10 31.07
C ASN A 86 -12.82 -18.69 30.50
N ALA A 87 -12.12 -19.62 29.84
CA ALA A 87 -10.85 -19.33 29.18
C ALA A 87 -11.01 -18.28 28.06
N CYS A 88 -12.11 -18.33 27.30
CA CYS A 88 -12.43 -17.31 26.28
C CYS A 88 -12.64 -15.93 26.90
N ALA A 89 -13.37 -15.84 28.01
CA ALA A 89 -13.59 -14.58 28.70
C ALA A 89 -12.26 -13.98 29.23
N GLU A 90 -11.33 -14.81 29.71
CA GLU A 90 -9.99 -14.36 30.11
C GLU A 90 -9.18 -13.83 28.92
N VAL A 91 -9.17 -14.55 27.80
CA VAL A 91 -8.46 -14.13 26.58
C VAL A 91 -9.02 -12.81 26.05
N TRP A 92 -10.34 -12.67 25.95
CA TRP A 92 -10.97 -11.43 25.48
C TRP A 92 -10.71 -10.25 26.41
N ALA A 93 -10.75 -10.46 27.73
CA ALA A 93 -10.41 -9.43 28.70
C ALA A 93 -8.96 -8.96 28.54
N GLU A 94 -8.04 -9.90 28.32
CA GLU A 94 -6.63 -9.59 28.09
C GLU A 94 -6.44 -8.83 26.77
N ILE A 95 -7.05 -9.27 25.66
CA ILE A 95 -6.97 -8.55 24.37
C ILE A 95 -7.43 -7.09 24.54
N ARG A 96 -8.60 -6.89 25.16
CA ARG A 96 -9.17 -5.56 25.39
C ARG A 96 -8.27 -4.67 26.23
N LYS A 97 -7.71 -5.21 27.32
CA LYS A 97 -6.75 -4.52 28.19
C LYS A 97 -5.50 -4.11 27.42
N GLN A 98 -4.92 -5.02 26.64
CA GLN A 98 -3.70 -4.76 25.89
C GLN A 98 -3.91 -3.78 24.73
N MET A 99 -5.10 -3.73 24.12
CA MET A 99 -5.44 -2.68 23.15
C MET A 99 -5.46 -1.29 23.79
N SER A 100 -6.06 -1.16 24.98
CA SER A 100 -6.06 0.10 25.73
C SER A 100 -4.63 0.53 26.09
N SER A 101 -3.83 -0.40 26.61
CA SER A 101 -2.42 -0.17 26.95
C SER A 101 -1.58 0.25 25.74
N ALA A 102 -1.80 -0.38 24.57
CA ALA A 102 -1.08 -0.05 23.34
C ALA A 102 -1.30 1.41 22.89
N LEU A 103 -2.47 2.00 23.18
CA LEU A 103 -2.78 3.39 22.83
C LEU A 103 -2.10 4.41 23.75
N GLU A 104 -1.79 4.01 24.98
CA GLU A 104 -1.10 4.84 25.98
C GLU A 104 0.43 4.81 25.82
N LEU A 105 0.96 3.93 24.96
CA LEU A 105 2.39 3.87 24.68
C LEU A 105 2.91 5.22 24.19
N ILE A 106 3.93 5.72 24.89
CA ILE A 106 4.68 6.90 24.49
C ILE A 106 5.60 6.51 23.34
N VAL A 107 5.49 7.24 22.24
CA VAL A 107 6.33 7.05 21.06
C VAL A 107 7.63 7.83 21.30
N ASP A 108 8.70 7.13 21.68
CA ASP A 108 10.04 7.72 21.91
C ASP A 108 10.68 8.17 20.60
N ALA A 109 10.16 9.27 20.07
CA ALA A 109 10.68 9.98 18.92
C ALA A 109 11.29 11.33 19.36
N PRO A 110 12.23 11.90 18.59
CA PRO A 110 12.80 13.23 18.82
C PRO A 110 11.79 14.35 18.48
N VAL A 111 10.58 14.23 19.01
CA VAL A 111 9.48 15.19 18.92
C VAL A 111 9.12 15.57 20.35
N VAL A 112 8.97 16.86 20.64
CA VAL A 112 8.71 17.35 22.01
C VAL A 112 7.37 18.09 22.03
N PRO A 113 6.40 17.68 22.87
CA PRO A 113 6.40 16.45 23.68
C PRO A 113 6.32 15.18 22.81
N PRO A 114 6.79 14.01 23.29
CA PRO A 114 6.66 12.76 22.56
C PRO A 114 5.17 12.40 22.44
N PRO A 115 4.67 12.06 21.24
CA PRO A 115 3.25 11.76 21.07
C PRO A 115 2.93 10.40 21.69
N THR A 116 1.69 10.23 22.16
CA THR A 116 1.16 8.90 22.47
C THR A 116 0.65 8.21 21.20
N MET A 117 0.60 6.88 21.21
CA MET A 117 0.03 6.11 20.08
C MET A 117 -1.40 6.55 19.74
N SER A 118 -2.17 6.95 20.76
CA SER A 118 -3.53 7.44 20.58
C SER A 118 -3.66 8.68 19.69
N GLU A 119 -2.62 9.50 19.57
CA GLU A 119 -2.63 10.70 18.72
C GLU A 119 -2.61 10.37 17.22
N PHE A 120 -2.29 9.14 16.82
CA PHE A 120 -2.30 8.72 15.41
C PHE A 120 -3.65 8.15 14.97
N PHE A 121 -4.59 7.95 15.89
CA PHE A 121 -5.93 7.44 15.61
C PHE A 121 -6.98 8.55 15.81
N SER A 122 -8.20 8.33 15.32
CA SER A 122 -9.32 9.23 15.58
C SER A 122 -9.73 9.17 17.06
N ASP A 123 -10.51 10.17 17.49
CA ASP A 123 -11.07 10.23 18.85
C ASP A 123 -12.23 9.25 19.08
N GLU A 124 -12.60 8.47 18.07
CA GLU A 124 -13.60 7.41 18.19
C GLU A 124 -13.13 6.32 19.16
N SER A 125 -14.08 5.66 19.82
CA SER A 125 -13.76 4.55 20.72
C SER A 125 -13.06 3.43 19.94
N PRO A 126 -11.91 2.92 20.42
CA PRO A 126 -11.21 1.83 19.77
C PRO A 126 -12.13 0.63 19.56
N ARG A 127 -12.00 -0.03 18.41
CA ARG A 127 -12.85 -1.14 17.98
C ARG A 127 -12.12 -2.47 18.11
N LEU A 128 -12.66 -3.39 18.89
CA LEU A 128 -12.31 -4.80 18.82
C LEU A 128 -13.34 -5.49 17.92
N GLY A 129 -12.97 -5.71 16.67
CA GLY A 129 -13.80 -6.41 15.69
C GLY A 129 -13.68 -7.92 15.88
N VAL A 130 -14.81 -8.59 16.03
CA VAL A 130 -14.92 -10.05 16.20
C VAL A 130 -15.50 -10.61 14.91
N LEU A 131 -14.65 -11.23 14.09
CA LEU A 131 -15.04 -11.84 12.81
C LEU A 131 -15.40 -13.31 13.05
N SER A 132 -16.61 -13.74 12.68
CA SER A 132 -17.02 -15.14 12.92
C SER A 132 -17.97 -15.70 11.87
N ALA A 133 -17.87 -17.01 11.62
CA ALA A 133 -18.87 -17.75 10.85
C ALA A 133 -20.13 -18.10 11.65
N LEU A 134 -20.10 -17.87 12.96
CA LEU A 134 -21.10 -18.31 13.94
C LEU A 134 -21.46 -19.80 13.79
N ALA A 135 -20.48 -20.64 13.45
CA ALA A 135 -20.69 -22.07 13.42
C ALA A 135 -21.20 -22.54 14.80
N ALA A 136 -22.12 -23.50 14.80
CA ALA A 136 -22.67 -24.03 16.05
C ALA A 136 -21.56 -24.48 17.01
N GLY A 137 -21.69 -24.20 18.30
CA GLY A 137 -20.68 -24.56 19.31
C GLY A 137 -19.69 -23.44 19.60
N ALA A 138 -18.40 -23.68 19.35
CA ALA A 138 -17.29 -22.79 19.72
C ALA A 138 -17.49 -21.32 19.37
N ASP A 139 -17.77 -21.05 18.10
CA ASP A 139 -17.83 -19.70 17.58
C ASP A 139 -18.88 -18.86 18.31
N GLN A 140 -20.06 -19.43 18.54
CA GLN A 140 -21.18 -18.73 19.18
C GLN A 140 -20.84 -18.32 20.61
N PHE A 141 -20.35 -19.24 21.44
CA PHE A 141 -20.06 -18.88 22.84
C PHE A 141 -18.79 -18.01 22.96
N ALA A 142 -17.83 -18.13 22.04
CA ALA A 142 -16.66 -17.24 22.02
C ALA A 142 -17.08 -15.79 21.73
N VAL A 143 -18.00 -15.59 20.80
CA VAL A 143 -18.61 -14.29 20.51
C VAL A 143 -19.41 -13.78 21.72
N GLU A 144 -20.21 -14.62 22.35
CA GLU A 144 -20.95 -14.25 23.57
C GLU A 144 -20.00 -13.86 24.73
N ALA A 145 -18.87 -14.57 24.88
CA ALA A 145 -17.83 -14.23 25.84
C ALA A 145 -17.20 -12.85 25.55
N ALA A 146 -16.96 -12.52 24.28
CA ALA A 146 -16.45 -11.20 23.87
C ALA A 146 -17.43 -10.08 24.26
N GLN A 147 -18.73 -10.26 23.98
CA GLN A 147 -19.79 -9.30 24.33
C GLN A 147 -19.96 -9.15 25.84
N CYS A 148 -19.80 -10.23 26.62
CA CYS A 148 -19.86 -10.18 28.07
C CYS A 148 -18.70 -9.36 28.66
N VAL A 149 -17.50 -9.47 28.08
CA VAL A 149 -16.32 -8.71 28.52
C VAL A 149 -16.48 -7.21 28.26
N GLU A 150 -17.15 -6.81 27.18
CA GLU A 150 -17.43 -5.39 26.88
C GLU A 150 -18.17 -4.67 28.02
N GLN A 151 -19.15 -5.35 28.63
CA GLN A 151 -20.00 -4.79 29.69
C GLN A 151 -19.25 -4.51 31.00
N LYS A 152 -18.08 -5.13 31.20
CA LYS A 152 -17.26 -4.86 32.38
C LYS A 152 -16.52 -3.53 32.18
N PRO A 153 -16.60 -2.57 33.12
CA PRO A 153 -15.81 -1.35 33.02
C PRO A 153 -14.32 -1.71 33.06
N LEU A 154 -13.55 -1.04 32.21
CA LEU A 154 -12.09 -1.03 32.30
C LEU A 154 -11.67 -0.19 33.53
N GLY A 155 -10.42 -0.34 33.97
CA GLY A 155 -9.92 0.36 35.14
C GLY A 155 -10.06 1.90 35.02
N PRO A 156 -10.06 2.65 36.14
CA PRO A 156 -10.13 4.11 36.09
C PRO A 156 -8.98 4.68 35.25
N GLY A 157 -9.32 5.40 34.18
CA GLY A 157 -8.37 6.02 33.24
C GLY A 157 -8.19 5.27 31.91
N GLU A 158 -8.62 4.00 31.82
CA GLU A 158 -8.51 3.21 30.59
C GLU A 158 -9.59 3.61 29.58
N ARG A 159 -9.21 3.69 28.29
CA ARG A 159 -10.17 3.99 27.21
C ARG A 159 -11.12 2.82 26.99
N SER A 160 -12.41 3.10 26.89
CA SER A 160 -13.40 2.09 26.54
C SER A 160 -13.15 1.56 25.12
N VAL A 161 -12.81 0.28 25.01
CA VAL A 161 -12.79 -0.46 23.74
C VAL A 161 -14.17 -1.06 23.51
N SER A 162 -14.79 -0.73 22.39
CA SER A 162 -16.08 -1.29 21.95
C SER A 162 -15.88 -2.61 21.23
N VAL A 163 -16.76 -3.59 21.47
CA VAL A 163 -16.71 -4.91 20.83
C VAL A 163 -17.78 -4.97 19.74
N GLU A 164 -17.34 -5.19 18.50
CA GLU A 164 -18.26 -5.22 17.36
C GLU A 164 -18.16 -6.58 16.65
N LEU A 165 -19.30 -7.25 16.51
CA LEU A 165 -19.37 -8.54 15.81
C LEU A 165 -19.61 -8.33 14.32
N GLU A 166 -18.80 -8.95 13.46
CA GLU A 166 -19.10 -9.15 12.05
C GLU A 166 -19.23 -10.63 11.74
N VAL A 167 -20.32 -10.97 11.06
CA VAL A 167 -20.66 -12.35 10.75
C VAL A 167 -20.44 -12.60 9.27
N VAL A 168 -19.66 -13.64 8.94
CA VAL A 168 -19.47 -14.10 7.55
C VAL A 168 -20.04 -15.50 7.42
N MET A 169 -21.24 -15.61 6.87
CA MET A 169 -21.93 -16.90 6.72
C MET A 169 -21.59 -17.56 5.37
N PRO A 170 -21.36 -18.88 5.37
CA PRO A 170 -21.03 -19.61 4.14
C PRO A 170 -22.22 -19.75 3.18
N PHE A 171 -23.43 -19.58 3.71
CA PHE A 171 -24.69 -19.78 3.00
C PHE A 171 -25.70 -18.69 3.40
N GLN A 172 -26.83 -18.63 2.71
CA GLN A 172 -27.93 -17.77 3.12
C GLN A 172 -28.50 -18.19 4.48
N GLU A 173 -28.84 -17.19 5.30
CA GLU A 173 -29.32 -17.38 6.68
C GLU A 173 -30.59 -18.23 6.77
N ALA A 174 -31.44 -18.22 5.74
CA ALA A 174 -32.66 -19.02 5.72
C ALA A 174 -32.37 -20.54 5.65
N TYR A 175 -31.23 -20.94 5.11
CA TYR A 175 -30.86 -22.34 4.92
C TYR A 175 -29.85 -22.83 5.94
N TYR A 176 -28.99 -21.95 6.46
CA TYR A 176 -27.84 -22.36 7.27
C TYR A 176 -28.21 -23.04 8.61
N PRO A 177 -29.03 -22.44 9.49
CA PRO A 177 -29.51 -23.11 10.70
C PRO A 177 -30.61 -24.14 10.43
N GLY A 178 -31.17 -24.16 9.22
CA GLY A 178 -32.40 -24.88 8.88
C GLY A 178 -33.68 -24.11 9.24
N PRO A 179 -34.84 -24.53 8.71
CA PRO A 179 -36.14 -23.94 9.03
C PRO A 179 -36.51 -24.14 10.50
N ASP A 180 -37.44 -23.31 11.00
CA ASP A 180 -37.95 -23.42 12.36
C ASP A 180 -38.56 -24.80 12.63
N GLY A 181 -38.15 -25.42 13.74
CA GLY A 181 -38.58 -26.77 14.13
C GLY A 181 -37.87 -27.92 13.41
N ALA A 182 -37.01 -27.63 12.43
CA ALA A 182 -36.20 -28.64 11.73
C ALA A 182 -34.80 -28.09 11.45
N PRO A 183 -33.97 -27.91 12.50
CA PRO A 183 -32.61 -27.40 12.32
C PRO A 183 -31.81 -28.33 11.42
N CYS A 184 -30.88 -27.75 10.65
CA CYS A 184 -29.90 -28.55 9.92
C CYS A 184 -29.16 -29.47 10.89
N ARG A 185 -28.63 -30.58 10.39
CA ARG A 185 -27.83 -31.55 11.17
C ARG A 185 -26.70 -30.87 11.95
N GLU A 186 -26.32 -29.67 11.52
CA GLU A 186 -25.29 -28.79 12.00
C GLU A 186 -25.65 -28.08 13.32
N PHE A 187 -26.93 -27.89 13.60
CA PHE A 187 -27.42 -27.08 14.71
C PHE A 187 -28.32 -27.89 15.64
N ARG A 188 -28.16 -27.68 16.95
CA ARG A 188 -29.13 -28.12 17.95
C ARG A 188 -30.25 -27.09 18.14
N GLU A 189 -31.33 -27.56 18.74
CA GLU A 189 -32.42 -26.72 19.24
C GLU A 189 -31.84 -25.75 20.29
N GLY A 190 -31.72 -24.47 19.93
CA GLY A 190 -31.04 -23.43 20.71
C GLY A 190 -29.81 -22.82 20.02
N GLU A 191 -28.97 -23.62 19.36
CA GLU A 191 -27.81 -23.12 18.59
C GLU A 191 -28.26 -22.31 17.37
N ALA A 192 -29.36 -22.71 16.73
CA ALA A 192 -30.02 -21.94 15.66
C ALA A 192 -30.57 -20.60 16.18
N GLY A 193 -31.17 -20.60 17.38
CA GLY A 193 -31.67 -19.38 18.02
C GLY A 193 -30.53 -18.43 18.42
N ALA A 194 -29.42 -18.97 18.91
CA ALA A 194 -28.21 -18.21 19.19
C ALA A 194 -27.64 -17.55 17.93
N LEU A 195 -27.53 -18.30 16.81
CA LEU A 195 -27.11 -17.74 15.52
C LEU A 195 -27.96 -16.53 15.13
N ARG A 196 -29.30 -16.66 15.11
CA ARG A 196 -30.20 -15.55 14.73
C ARG A 196 -30.08 -14.35 15.66
N ARG A 197 -29.97 -14.59 16.98
CA ARG A 197 -29.75 -13.54 17.99
C ARG A 197 -28.45 -12.79 17.71
N LEU A 198 -27.36 -13.51 17.48
CA LEU A 198 -26.03 -12.94 17.24
C LEU A 198 -25.97 -12.22 15.89
N CYS A 199 -26.54 -12.77 14.82
CA CYS A 199 -26.72 -12.06 13.54
C CYS A 199 -27.53 -10.77 13.72
N GLY A 200 -28.58 -10.80 14.54
CA GLY A 200 -29.37 -9.63 14.92
C GLY A 200 -28.58 -8.56 15.67
N ALA A 201 -27.56 -8.95 16.44
CA ALA A 201 -26.68 -8.05 17.19
C ALA A 201 -25.44 -7.59 16.40
N ALA A 202 -25.02 -8.33 15.37
CA ALA A 202 -23.82 -8.05 14.59
C ALA A 202 -23.85 -6.66 13.93
N ALA A 203 -22.71 -5.98 13.85
CA ALA A 203 -22.57 -4.74 13.08
C ALA A 203 -22.74 -4.98 11.56
N GLN A 204 -22.27 -6.13 11.08
CA GLN A 204 -22.45 -6.58 9.71
C GLN A 204 -22.67 -8.10 9.64
N VAL A 205 -23.50 -8.54 8.70
CA VAL A 205 -23.76 -9.94 8.35
C VAL A 205 -23.59 -10.09 6.84
N VAL A 206 -22.50 -10.74 6.44
CA VAL A 206 -22.15 -11.06 5.05
C VAL A 206 -22.57 -12.51 4.77
N ARG A 207 -23.34 -12.73 3.72
CA ARG A 207 -23.75 -14.06 3.24
C ARG A 207 -23.01 -14.34 1.95
N LEU A 208 -22.20 -15.39 1.94
CA LEU A 208 -21.54 -15.84 0.72
C LEU A 208 -22.53 -16.62 -0.17
N ASP A 209 -22.17 -16.78 -1.44
CA ASP A 209 -22.95 -17.49 -2.45
C ASP A 209 -22.70 -19.01 -2.45
N GLY A 210 -22.24 -19.56 -1.33
CA GLY A 210 -22.17 -21.01 -1.15
C GLY A 210 -23.56 -21.64 -1.16
N GLN A 211 -23.63 -22.90 -1.59
CA GLN A 211 -24.87 -23.69 -1.57
C GLN A 211 -24.83 -24.78 -0.50
N TYR A 212 -25.89 -24.82 0.31
CA TYR A 212 -26.03 -25.81 1.38
C TYR A 212 -26.76 -27.07 0.94
N HIS A 213 -27.82 -26.87 0.15
CA HIS A 213 -28.61 -27.89 -0.51
C HIS A 213 -28.83 -27.43 -1.95
N ALA A 214 -28.69 -28.34 -2.92
CA ALA A 214 -29.23 -28.04 -4.24
C ALA A 214 -30.75 -27.88 -4.17
N ASP A 215 -31.25 -26.91 -4.93
CA ASP A 215 -32.63 -26.44 -4.92
C ASP A 215 -33.68 -27.56 -4.74
N HIS A 216 -34.56 -27.35 -3.76
CA HIS A 216 -35.95 -27.81 -3.73
C HIS A 216 -36.23 -29.26 -4.16
N GLY A 217 -35.77 -30.23 -3.37
CA GLY A 217 -36.43 -31.55 -3.28
C GLY A 217 -35.95 -32.60 -4.27
N GLN A 218 -34.90 -32.35 -5.05
CA GLN A 218 -34.23 -33.41 -5.79
C GLN A 218 -33.10 -34.03 -4.97
N PRO A 219 -33.06 -35.35 -4.79
CA PRO A 219 -31.91 -36.03 -4.18
C PRO A 219 -30.73 -35.93 -5.14
N LEU A 220 -29.93 -34.88 -5.02
CA LEU A 220 -28.60 -34.86 -5.63
C LEU A 220 -27.70 -35.89 -4.95
N ASP A 221 -26.68 -36.31 -5.70
CA ASP A 221 -25.56 -37.09 -5.22
C ASP A 221 -25.04 -36.54 -3.88
N HIS A 222 -24.94 -37.43 -2.89
CA HIS A 222 -24.45 -37.10 -1.55
C HIS A 222 -23.05 -36.50 -1.60
N ASP A 223 -22.22 -36.92 -2.56
CA ASP A 223 -20.84 -36.44 -2.70
C ASP A 223 -20.79 -35.02 -3.27
N PHE A 224 -21.64 -34.68 -4.25
CA PHE A 224 -21.72 -33.33 -4.82
C PHE A 224 -22.12 -32.29 -3.76
N ASN A 225 -23.16 -32.59 -2.97
CA ASN A 225 -23.62 -31.70 -1.89
C ASN A 225 -22.54 -31.52 -0.81
N ARG A 226 -21.71 -32.54 -0.58
CA ARG A 226 -20.61 -32.46 0.39
C ARG A 226 -19.52 -31.51 -0.09
N GLU A 227 -19.13 -31.59 -1.36
CA GLU A 227 -18.08 -30.75 -1.95
C GLU A 227 -18.50 -29.27 -2.00
N ALA A 228 -19.70 -28.96 -2.47
CA ALA A 228 -20.23 -27.59 -2.51
C ALA A 228 -20.31 -26.96 -1.10
N ARG A 229 -20.73 -27.76 -0.11
CA ARG A 229 -20.76 -27.33 1.29
C ARG A 229 -19.35 -27.09 1.85
N HIS A 230 -18.41 -28.00 1.60
CA HIS A 230 -17.01 -27.80 2.02
C HIS A 230 -16.38 -26.58 1.34
N LEU A 231 -16.74 -26.30 0.08
CA LEU A 231 -16.33 -25.10 -0.62
C LEU A 231 -16.82 -23.84 0.11
N GLY A 232 -18.11 -23.76 0.49
CA GLY A 232 -18.66 -22.63 1.26
C GLY A 232 -17.91 -22.38 2.57
N TYR A 233 -17.61 -23.43 3.34
CA TYR A 233 -16.82 -23.29 4.57
C TYR A 233 -15.38 -22.84 4.33
N ARG A 234 -14.72 -23.34 3.27
CA ARG A 234 -13.38 -22.88 2.88
C ARG A 234 -13.37 -21.41 2.51
N GLN A 235 -14.39 -20.93 1.79
CA GLN A 235 -14.52 -19.52 1.42
C GLN A 235 -14.66 -18.62 2.65
N VAL A 236 -15.53 -18.98 3.60
CA VAL A 236 -15.65 -18.23 4.85
C VAL A 236 -14.35 -18.21 5.62
N ARG A 237 -13.70 -19.37 5.81
CA ARG A 237 -12.39 -19.45 6.46
C ARG A 237 -11.41 -18.49 5.80
N ASP A 238 -11.28 -18.56 4.48
CA ASP A 238 -10.28 -17.79 3.76
C ASP A 238 -10.58 -16.29 3.84
N MET A 239 -11.84 -15.87 3.78
CA MET A 239 -12.28 -14.48 4.01
C MET A 239 -11.97 -14.01 5.44
N LEU A 240 -12.35 -14.79 6.46
CA LEU A 240 -12.05 -14.46 7.86
C LEU A 240 -10.54 -14.29 8.09
N LEU A 241 -9.72 -15.16 7.50
CA LEU A 241 -8.26 -15.06 7.60
C LEU A 241 -7.67 -13.92 6.75
N GLU A 242 -8.38 -13.41 5.75
CA GLU A 242 -7.90 -12.29 4.93
C GLU A 242 -8.05 -10.94 5.62
N ASP A 243 -9.04 -10.83 6.51
CA ASP A 243 -9.39 -9.59 7.21
C ASP A 243 -8.94 -9.58 8.68
N ALA A 244 -8.46 -10.71 9.22
CA ALA A 244 -7.97 -10.83 10.59
C ALA A 244 -6.53 -10.36 10.80
N ASP A 245 -6.27 -9.75 11.96
CA ASP A 245 -4.92 -9.53 12.49
C ASP A 245 -4.44 -10.66 13.42
N LEU A 246 -5.41 -11.33 14.05
CA LEU A 246 -5.24 -12.36 15.06
C LEU A 246 -6.33 -13.42 14.86
N VAL A 247 -5.97 -14.68 14.99
CA VAL A 247 -6.95 -15.77 15.00
C VAL A 247 -7.15 -16.24 16.43
N PHE A 248 -8.40 -16.37 16.84
CA PHE A 248 -8.79 -16.98 18.08
C PHE A 248 -9.44 -18.35 17.81
N ALA A 249 -8.69 -19.42 18.11
CA ALA A 249 -9.09 -20.79 17.83
C ALA A 249 -9.51 -21.53 19.11
N ILE A 250 -10.58 -22.34 19.04
CA ILE A 250 -11.02 -23.18 20.16
C ILE A 250 -11.19 -24.62 19.65
N TYR A 251 -10.35 -25.54 20.10
CA TYR A 251 -10.42 -26.92 19.63
C TYR A 251 -9.85 -27.92 20.63
N ASP A 252 -10.22 -29.18 20.44
CA ASP A 252 -9.60 -30.32 21.09
C ASP A 252 -8.44 -30.81 20.20
N PRO A 253 -7.17 -30.74 20.66
CA PRO A 253 -6.04 -31.18 19.86
C PRO A 253 -6.03 -32.69 19.60
N PHE A 254 -6.72 -33.48 20.43
CA PHE A 254 -6.83 -34.94 20.29
C PHE A 254 -7.97 -35.36 19.35
N ALA A 255 -8.87 -34.44 18.99
CA ALA A 255 -9.91 -34.72 18.02
C ALA A 255 -9.34 -34.88 16.59
N PRO A 256 -9.94 -35.76 15.76
CA PRO A 256 -9.52 -35.92 14.38
C PRO A 256 -9.70 -34.59 13.60
N ALA A 257 -8.68 -34.21 12.83
CA ALA A 257 -8.74 -33.04 11.97
C ALA A 257 -9.58 -33.36 10.71
N GLY A 258 -10.77 -32.77 10.60
CA GLY A 258 -11.55 -32.79 9.38
C GLY A 258 -11.03 -31.78 8.36
N GLU A 259 -11.27 -32.06 7.08
CA GLU A 259 -11.10 -31.08 5.99
C GLU A 259 -12.01 -29.86 6.25
N ALA A 260 -11.47 -28.66 6.04
CA ALA A 260 -12.04 -27.37 6.43
C ALA A 260 -12.34 -27.20 7.93
N GLY A 261 -11.78 -28.06 8.80
CA GLY A 261 -11.93 -27.95 10.25
C GLY A 261 -11.01 -26.91 10.88
N THR A 262 -11.24 -26.62 12.17
CA THR A 262 -10.49 -25.61 12.93
C THR A 262 -8.98 -25.83 12.90
N ARG A 263 -8.50 -27.07 13.02
CA ARG A 263 -7.05 -27.37 12.98
C ARG A 263 -6.42 -27.06 11.62
N GLU A 264 -7.13 -27.31 10.53
CA GLU A 264 -6.67 -26.88 9.20
C GLU A 264 -6.63 -25.36 9.10
N ALA A 265 -7.65 -24.68 9.63
CA ALA A 265 -7.69 -23.23 9.62
C ALA A 265 -6.56 -22.59 10.44
N VAL A 266 -6.21 -23.16 11.61
CA VAL A 266 -5.03 -22.78 12.41
C VAL A 266 -3.75 -22.94 11.59
N LYS A 267 -3.59 -24.09 10.90
CA LYS A 267 -2.42 -24.32 10.04
C LYS A 267 -2.33 -23.29 8.90
N VAL A 268 -3.44 -23.01 8.23
CA VAL A 268 -3.51 -22.02 7.15
C VAL A 268 -3.22 -20.61 7.67
N ALA A 269 -3.73 -20.25 8.85
CA ALA A 269 -3.46 -18.97 9.51
C ALA A 269 -1.96 -18.78 9.78
N LEU A 270 -1.30 -19.79 10.36
CA LEU A 270 0.14 -19.74 10.63
C LEU A 270 0.96 -19.66 9.33
N GLN A 271 0.56 -20.38 8.28
CA GLN A 271 1.20 -20.28 6.97
C GLN A 271 1.07 -18.88 6.35
N ARG A 272 0.00 -18.14 6.68
CA ARG A 272 -0.18 -16.73 6.30
C ARG A 272 0.53 -15.74 7.23
N GLY A 273 1.22 -16.23 8.26
CA GLY A 273 1.90 -15.38 9.26
C GLY A 273 0.94 -14.70 10.23
N LEU A 274 -0.27 -15.25 10.41
CA LEU A 274 -1.23 -14.77 11.40
C LEU A 274 -0.98 -15.45 12.75
N PRO A 275 -0.85 -14.69 13.84
CA PRO A 275 -0.77 -15.24 15.19
C PRO A 275 -2.09 -15.91 15.55
N VAL A 276 -2.01 -17.04 16.27
CA VAL A 276 -3.16 -17.83 16.69
C VAL A 276 -3.15 -17.95 18.20
N VAL A 277 -4.12 -17.34 18.89
CA VAL A 277 -4.44 -17.67 20.28
C VAL A 277 -5.33 -18.89 20.26
N ALA A 278 -4.92 -19.99 20.88
CA ALA A 278 -5.66 -21.24 20.92
C ALA A 278 -6.13 -21.55 22.34
N VAL A 279 -7.44 -21.76 22.53
CA VAL A 279 -8.00 -22.41 23.72
C VAL A 279 -8.12 -23.90 23.41
N LEU A 280 -7.17 -24.66 23.95
CA LEU A 280 -7.13 -26.11 23.85
C LEU A 280 -8.05 -26.70 24.90
N VAL A 281 -9.03 -27.49 24.47
CA VAL A 281 -10.04 -28.08 25.37
C VAL A 281 -9.78 -29.57 25.54
N GLY A 282 -9.63 -30.02 26.79
CA GLY A 282 -9.40 -31.41 27.17
C GLY A 282 -10.52 -31.90 28.09
N ARG A 283 -10.40 -33.13 28.60
CA ARG A 283 -11.49 -33.76 29.37
C ARG A 283 -11.89 -33.00 30.63
N GLU A 284 -10.93 -32.40 31.33
CA GLU A 284 -11.15 -31.80 32.67
C GLU A 284 -10.62 -30.36 32.80
N GLU A 285 -9.92 -29.84 31.78
CA GLU A 285 -9.30 -28.52 31.81
C GLU A 285 -9.31 -27.88 30.41
N ALA A 286 -9.15 -26.55 30.37
CA ALA A 286 -8.89 -25.79 29.16
C ALA A 286 -7.57 -25.01 29.34
N ARG A 287 -6.72 -25.01 28.31
CA ARG A 287 -5.41 -24.33 28.32
C ARG A 287 -5.35 -23.30 27.20
N VAL A 288 -4.59 -22.22 27.42
CA VAL A 288 -4.40 -21.17 26.40
C VAL A 288 -2.97 -21.23 25.88
N ALA A 289 -2.82 -21.26 24.56
CA ALA A 289 -1.53 -21.18 23.87
C ALA A 289 -1.54 -20.02 22.86
N LEU A 290 -0.36 -19.53 22.51
CA LEU A 290 -0.17 -18.58 21.41
C LEU A 290 0.85 -19.15 20.42
N TYR A 291 0.45 -19.26 19.16
CA TYR A 291 1.31 -19.70 18.07
C TYR A 291 1.61 -18.51 17.14
N GLU A 292 2.89 -18.25 16.87
CA GLU A 292 3.32 -17.10 16.05
C GLU A 292 3.86 -17.50 14.67
N SER A 293 4.27 -18.77 14.49
CA SER A 293 4.86 -19.25 13.25
C SER A 293 4.48 -20.72 12.97
N PRO A 294 4.61 -21.17 11.71
CA PRO A 294 4.44 -22.59 11.38
C PRO A 294 5.43 -23.49 12.11
N SER A 295 6.65 -23.02 12.39
CA SER A 295 7.68 -23.77 13.12
C SER A 295 7.37 -23.91 14.60
N ALA A 296 6.57 -23.00 15.17
CA ALA A 296 6.03 -23.10 16.51
C ALA A 296 4.82 -24.06 16.59
N SER A 297 4.33 -24.58 15.46
CA SER A 297 3.22 -25.53 15.45
C SER A 297 3.70 -26.90 15.94
N PRO A 298 3.10 -27.45 17.01
CA PRO A 298 3.53 -28.71 17.61
C PRO A 298 3.35 -29.89 16.65
N SER A 299 4.25 -30.87 16.74
CA SER A 299 4.25 -32.06 15.87
C SER A 299 3.20 -33.09 16.26
N SER A 300 2.72 -33.04 17.52
CA SER A 300 1.69 -33.94 18.06
C SER A 300 0.71 -33.22 18.98
N ALA A 301 -0.50 -33.78 19.13
CA ALA A 301 -1.53 -33.26 20.03
C ALA A 301 -1.09 -33.22 21.51
N LYS A 302 -0.23 -34.17 21.92
CA LYS A 302 0.31 -34.21 23.28
C LYS A 302 1.33 -33.09 23.50
N GLU A 303 2.26 -32.93 22.57
CA GLU A 303 3.22 -31.82 22.60
C GLU A 303 2.51 -30.46 22.63
N GLU A 304 1.47 -30.31 21.81
CA GLU A 304 0.61 -29.14 21.79
C GLU A 304 0.02 -28.81 23.17
N TRP A 305 -0.57 -29.82 23.80
CA TRP A 305 -1.17 -29.72 25.12
C TRP A 305 -0.15 -29.37 26.20
N ASP A 306 1.04 -29.97 26.14
CA ASP A 306 2.10 -29.78 27.13
C ASP A 306 2.77 -28.40 27.00
N GLN A 307 3.01 -27.92 25.78
CA GLN A 307 3.57 -26.58 25.52
C GLN A 307 2.66 -25.46 26.02
N ALA A 308 1.33 -25.63 25.90
CA ALA A 308 0.35 -24.66 26.38
C ALA A 308 0.41 -24.41 27.90
N ALA A 309 0.91 -25.36 28.69
CA ALA A 309 1.02 -25.20 30.15
C ALA A 309 2.24 -24.37 30.59
N ILE A 310 3.27 -24.28 29.74
CA ILE A 310 4.57 -23.68 30.08
C ILE A 310 4.65 -22.23 29.58
N HIS A 311 3.97 -21.91 28.47
CA HIS A 311 4.12 -20.64 27.79
C HIS A 311 3.36 -19.49 28.48
N ASP A 312 4.04 -18.37 28.73
CA ASP A 312 3.40 -17.13 29.16
C ASP A 312 2.70 -16.44 27.97
N TRP A 313 1.52 -16.94 27.65
CA TRP A 313 0.72 -16.43 26.54
C TRP A 313 0.30 -14.97 26.72
N ARG A 314 0.20 -14.45 27.94
CA ARG A 314 -0.22 -13.06 28.20
C ARG A 314 0.85 -12.08 27.76
N THR A 315 2.10 -12.31 28.14
CA THR A 315 3.24 -11.47 27.73
C THR A 315 3.45 -11.53 26.22
N SER A 316 3.34 -12.71 25.61
CA SER A 316 3.47 -12.84 24.15
C SER A 316 2.30 -12.18 23.41
N LEU A 317 1.06 -12.30 23.92
CA LEU A 317 -0.10 -11.62 23.36
C LEU A 317 0.01 -10.09 23.47
N GLN A 318 0.47 -9.57 24.61
CA GLN A 318 0.76 -8.15 24.80
C GLN A 318 1.72 -7.64 23.73
N ARG A 319 2.89 -8.30 23.60
CA ARG A 319 3.90 -7.92 22.58
C ARG A 319 3.28 -7.92 21.18
N ARG A 320 2.43 -8.90 20.87
CA ARG A 320 1.80 -9.01 19.56
C ARG A 320 0.77 -7.91 19.30
N ILE A 321 -0.11 -7.61 20.26
CA ILE A 321 -1.09 -6.53 20.12
C ILE A 321 -0.38 -5.17 20.01
N HIS A 322 0.66 -4.95 20.81
CA HIS A 322 1.49 -3.75 20.72
C HIS A 322 2.15 -3.61 19.34
N TYR A 323 2.61 -4.72 18.74
CA TYR A 323 3.14 -4.71 17.38
C TYR A 323 2.07 -4.44 16.30
N LEU A 324 0.86 -4.98 16.47
CA LEU A 324 -0.23 -4.84 15.49
C LEU A 324 -0.84 -3.43 15.46
N ILE A 325 -0.87 -2.76 16.61
CA ILE A 325 -1.42 -1.39 16.78
C ILE A 325 -0.30 -0.35 16.69
N GLY A 326 0.87 -0.62 17.25
CA GLY A 326 2.01 0.28 17.34
C GLY A 326 2.61 0.63 15.98
N LEU A 327 3.20 1.83 15.89
CA LEU A 327 3.97 2.22 14.72
C LEU A 327 5.15 1.25 14.49
N PRO A 328 5.53 1.03 13.21
CA PRO A 328 6.74 0.28 12.92
C PRO A 328 7.96 0.92 13.59
N HIS A 329 8.92 0.07 13.97
CA HIS A 329 10.13 0.43 14.72
C HIS A 329 9.97 0.76 16.21
N LEU A 330 8.74 0.84 16.75
CA LEU A 330 8.54 0.93 18.20
C LEU A 330 8.82 -0.39 18.93
N CYS A 331 8.48 -1.50 18.30
CA CYS A 331 8.70 -2.83 18.85
C CYS A 331 10.02 -3.40 18.30
N GLU A 332 10.80 -4.05 19.16
CA GLU A 332 11.87 -4.93 18.67
C GLU A 332 11.24 -6.05 17.84
N PRO A 333 11.81 -6.41 16.68
CA PRO A 333 11.32 -7.56 15.93
C PRO A 333 11.38 -8.78 16.85
N ALA A 334 10.27 -9.52 16.92
CA ALA A 334 10.21 -10.74 17.71
C ALA A 334 11.42 -11.62 17.36
N SER A 335 12.22 -11.95 18.38
CA SER A 335 13.41 -12.78 18.29
C SER A 335 13.06 -14.11 17.61
N GLY A 336 13.32 -14.21 16.32
CA GLY A 336 12.87 -15.33 15.48
C GLY A 336 13.91 -15.69 14.43
N ASP A 337 13.86 -15.10 13.23
CA ASP A 337 14.56 -15.71 12.08
C ASP A 337 15.40 -14.76 11.22
N CYS A 338 15.50 -13.47 11.56
CA CYS A 338 16.15 -12.47 10.68
C CYS A 338 16.98 -11.43 11.46
N ALA A 339 17.81 -11.85 12.42
CA ALA A 339 18.79 -10.93 13.01
C ALA A 339 19.92 -10.65 11.99
N PRO A 340 20.07 -9.42 11.48
CA PRO A 340 21.21 -9.10 10.62
C PRO A 340 22.51 -9.10 11.43
N GLU A 341 23.59 -9.42 10.73
CA GLU A 341 24.97 -9.63 11.21
C GLU A 341 25.40 -8.81 12.45
N ALA A 342 26.03 -9.51 13.39
CA ALA A 342 26.50 -9.07 14.71
C ALA A 342 27.55 -7.92 14.75
N ASN A 343 27.73 -7.16 13.66
CA ASN A 343 28.78 -6.15 13.52
C ASN A 343 28.32 -4.69 13.64
N THR A 344 27.01 -4.42 13.67
CA THR A 344 26.52 -3.07 13.98
C THR A 344 26.28 -2.93 15.48
N SER A 345 27.01 -2.02 16.13
CA SER A 345 26.78 -1.70 17.55
C SER A 345 25.30 -1.41 17.79
N GLU A 346 24.69 -2.00 18.82
CA GLU A 346 23.28 -1.83 19.18
C GLU A 346 22.83 -0.36 19.18
N HIS A 347 23.72 0.54 19.60
CA HIS A 347 23.50 1.99 19.58
C HIS A 347 23.19 2.55 18.18
N GLN A 348 23.89 2.11 17.13
CA GLN A 348 23.63 2.55 15.76
C GLN A 348 22.31 1.99 15.21
N ALA A 349 21.90 0.80 15.64
CA ALA A 349 20.59 0.25 15.27
C ALA A 349 19.47 1.03 15.96
N PHE A 350 19.65 1.36 17.24
CA PHE A 350 18.72 2.20 18.01
C PHE A 350 18.54 3.58 17.38
N GLU A 351 19.63 4.30 17.08
CA GLU A 351 19.57 5.62 16.44
C GLU A 351 18.92 5.58 15.05
N ARG A 352 19.15 4.52 14.27
CA ARG A 352 18.48 4.31 12.98
C ARG A 352 16.97 4.12 13.15
N ARG A 353 16.55 3.28 14.10
CA ARG A 353 15.12 3.08 14.42
C ARG A 353 14.46 4.40 14.83
N ARG A 354 15.12 5.15 15.72
CA ARG A 354 14.61 6.44 16.23
C ARG A 354 14.44 7.48 15.12
N ARG A 355 15.37 7.54 14.15
CA ARG A 355 15.24 8.40 12.97
C ARG A 355 14.11 7.95 12.04
N SER A 356 14.00 6.65 11.76
CA SER A 356 12.92 6.10 10.92
C SER A 356 11.53 6.39 11.52
N LEU A 357 11.42 6.27 12.84
CA LEU A 357 10.20 6.60 13.57
C LEU A 357 9.85 8.09 13.45
N ALA A 358 10.82 9.00 13.64
CA ALA A 358 10.61 10.44 13.47
C ALA A 358 10.14 10.81 12.04
N GLU A 359 10.71 10.16 11.02
CA GLU A 359 10.32 10.33 9.62
C GLU A 359 8.89 9.80 9.39
N SER A 360 8.57 8.63 9.94
CA SER A 360 7.24 8.03 9.87
C SER A 360 6.17 8.94 10.47
N ILE A 361 6.41 9.47 11.67
CA ILE A 361 5.52 10.44 12.33
C ILE A 361 5.33 11.68 11.44
N THR A 362 6.41 12.18 10.85
CA THR A 362 6.37 13.33 9.96
C THR A 362 5.50 13.06 8.72
N HIS A 363 5.64 11.87 8.12
CA HIS A 363 4.83 11.48 6.96
C HIS A 363 3.36 11.28 7.30
N LEU A 364 3.05 10.66 8.44
CA LEU A 364 1.68 10.52 8.95
C LEU A 364 1.05 11.90 9.17
N ARG A 365 1.77 12.82 9.83
CA ARG A 365 1.29 14.21 10.01
C ARG A 365 1.06 14.94 8.68
N MET A 366 1.87 14.69 7.64
CA MET A 366 1.61 15.25 6.30
C MET A 366 0.32 14.69 5.69
N LEU A 367 0.07 13.39 5.88
CA LEU A 367 -1.14 12.72 5.41
C LEU A 367 -2.38 13.12 6.22
N TYR A 368 -2.26 13.40 7.51
CA TYR A 368 -3.36 13.92 8.32
C TYR A 368 -3.58 15.42 8.10
N GLY A 369 -2.58 16.11 7.55
CA GLY A 369 -2.61 17.55 7.32
C GLY A 369 -2.29 18.41 8.51
N GLU A 370 -1.62 17.80 9.48
CA GLU A 370 -1.04 18.46 10.64
C GLU A 370 0.35 19.03 10.30
N ALA A 371 1.04 18.46 9.31
CA ALA A 371 2.30 18.97 8.80
C ALA A 371 2.14 19.52 7.38
N PRO A 372 2.70 20.71 7.07
CA PRO A 372 2.72 21.21 5.70
C PRO A 372 3.65 20.34 4.84
N LEU A 373 3.37 20.31 3.54
CA LEU A 373 4.34 19.85 2.55
C LEU A 373 5.63 20.67 2.66
N HIS A 374 6.74 20.09 2.19
CA HIS A 374 8.00 20.81 2.16
C HIS A 374 7.87 22.15 1.39
N GLY A 375 8.52 23.22 1.88
CA GLY A 375 8.36 24.58 1.33
C GLY A 375 8.69 24.70 -0.16
N VAL A 376 9.60 23.87 -0.68
CA VAL A 376 9.90 23.80 -2.13
C VAL A 376 8.71 23.25 -2.93
N CYS A 377 8.01 22.25 -2.40
CA CYS A 377 6.82 21.67 -3.02
C CYS A 377 5.63 22.64 -2.95
N LEU A 378 5.52 23.43 -1.87
CA LEU A 378 4.45 24.41 -1.67
C LEU A 378 4.66 25.73 -2.43
N CYS A 379 5.92 26.16 -2.60
CA CYS A 379 6.21 27.44 -3.24
C CYS A 379 5.77 27.39 -4.70
N PRO A 380 4.74 28.16 -5.11
CA PRO A 380 4.16 28.05 -6.44
C PRO A 380 5.15 28.47 -7.52
N VAL A 381 6.06 29.41 -7.22
CA VAL A 381 7.08 29.86 -8.17
C VAL A 381 8.12 28.76 -8.39
N ARG A 382 8.67 28.19 -7.31
CA ARG A 382 9.71 27.15 -7.40
C ARG A 382 9.16 25.87 -8.04
N SER A 383 7.99 25.41 -7.61
CA SER A 383 7.38 24.21 -8.20
C SER A 383 7.03 24.39 -9.68
N ARG A 384 6.58 25.58 -10.10
CA ARG A 384 6.38 25.91 -11.51
C ARG A 384 7.67 25.92 -12.31
N ILE A 385 8.75 26.48 -11.78
CA ILE A 385 10.06 26.45 -12.46
C ILE A 385 10.52 25.00 -12.65
N LEU A 386 10.50 24.21 -11.57
CA LEU A 386 10.89 22.79 -11.62
C LEU A 386 10.03 22.00 -12.60
N GLN A 387 8.71 22.21 -12.60
CA GLN A 387 7.82 21.56 -13.54
C GLN A 387 8.04 22.03 -14.98
N TRP A 388 8.29 23.33 -15.18
CA TRP A 388 8.62 23.89 -16.49
C TRP A 388 9.93 23.33 -17.04
N THR A 389 10.98 23.19 -16.21
CA THR A 389 12.26 22.59 -16.64
C THR A 389 12.07 21.15 -17.12
N TRP A 390 11.33 20.34 -16.37
CA TRP A 390 10.99 18.97 -16.77
C TRP A 390 10.16 18.92 -18.06
N ASN A 391 9.11 19.74 -18.15
CA ASN A 391 8.26 19.79 -19.34
C ASN A 391 9.02 20.28 -20.59
N SER A 392 9.96 21.21 -20.41
CA SER A 392 10.81 21.70 -21.49
C SER A 392 11.75 20.61 -22.00
N LEU A 393 12.31 19.80 -21.11
CA LEU A 393 13.11 18.63 -21.47
C LEU A 393 12.29 17.59 -22.25
N LEU A 394 11.06 17.32 -21.81
CA LEU A 394 10.15 16.42 -22.54
C LEU A 394 9.78 16.97 -23.92
N ALA A 395 9.53 18.27 -24.04
CA ALA A 395 9.24 18.90 -25.33
C ALA A 395 10.45 18.90 -26.26
N LEU A 396 11.65 19.17 -25.72
CA LEU A 396 12.91 19.14 -26.46
C LEU A 396 13.19 17.73 -26.99
N SER A 397 13.17 16.72 -26.12
CA SER A 397 13.38 15.32 -26.50
C SER A 397 12.35 14.84 -27.53
N ALA A 398 11.08 15.25 -27.40
CA ALA A 398 10.06 14.94 -28.40
C ALA A 398 10.37 15.51 -29.80
N ARG A 399 11.00 16.69 -29.91
CA ARG A 399 11.41 17.27 -31.21
C ARG A 399 12.52 16.46 -31.88
N PHE A 400 13.44 15.89 -31.10
CA PHE A 400 14.53 15.07 -31.62
C PHE A 400 14.14 13.60 -31.85
N SER A 401 13.10 13.13 -31.19
CA SER A 401 12.54 11.77 -31.37
C SER A 401 11.69 11.69 -32.65
N ARG A 402 12.31 11.43 -33.80
CA ARG A 402 11.62 11.34 -35.11
C ARG A 402 10.66 10.16 -35.29
N ARG A 403 10.58 9.20 -34.34
CA ARG A 403 9.71 8.01 -34.46
C ARG A 403 8.93 7.74 -33.18
N LYS A 404 7.67 7.32 -33.33
CA LYS A 404 6.90 6.68 -32.25
C LYS A 404 7.43 5.24 -32.08
N PRO A 405 7.38 4.66 -30.87
CA PRO A 405 7.74 3.25 -30.70
C PRO A 405 6.81 2.38 -31.56
N HIS A 406 7.38 1.48 -32.39
CA HIS A 406 6.62 0.66 -33.34
C HIS A 406 5.46 -0.09 -32.67
N ARG A 407 5.66 -0.56 -31.43
CA ARG A 407 4.68 -1.30 -30.62
C ARG A 407 3.35 -0.57 -30.40
N PHE A 408 3.35 0.77 -30.41
CA PHE A 408 2.16 1.57 -30.11
C PHE A 408 1.58 2.32 -31.32
N GLN A 409 2.16 2.15 -32.52
CA GLN A 409 1.77 2.90 -33.71
C GLN A 409 0.35 2.57 -34.20
N ASN A 410 -0.09 1.31 -34.02
CA ASN A 410 -1.33 0.81 -34.58
C ASN A 410 -2.50 0.76 -33.59
N LEU A 411 -2.29 1.21 -32.35
CA LEU A 411 -3.34 1.20 -31.34
C LEU A 411 -4.07 2.55 -31.36
N PRO A 412 -5.41 2.60 -31.44
CA PRO A 412 -6.14 3.86 -31.25
C PRO A 412 -5.87 4.39 -29.84
N PRO A 413 -5.77 5.73 -29.62
CA PRO A 413 -5.72 6.25 -28.26
C PRO A 413 -6.92 5.69 -27.47
N GLY A 414 -6.66 5.15 -26.28
CA GLY A 414 -7.75 4.69 -25.43
C GLY A 414 -8.60 5.87 -24.97
N PRO A 415 -9.83 5.61 -24.50
CA PRO A 415 -10.67 6.65 -23.91
C PRO A 415 -9.90 7.38 -22.80
N GLU A 416 -10.21 8.67 -22.60
CA GLU A 416 -9.75 9.36 -21.40
C GLU A 416 -10.23 8.54 -20.21
N GLY A 417 -9.28 8.10 -19.37
CA GLY A 417 -9.59 7.16 -18.29
C GLY A 417 -10.69 7.72 -17.41
N ALA A 418 -11.70 6.91 -17.13
CA ALA A 418 -12.76 7.26 -16.20
C ALA A 418 -12.12 7.68 -14.87
N GLU A 419 -12.63 8.76 -14.28
CA GLU A 419 -12.20 9.19 -12.96
C GLU A 419 -12.57 8.08 -11.97
N GLN A 420 -11.55 7.51 -11.32
CA GLN A 420 -11.73 6.32 -10.49
C GLN A 420 -12.55 6.67 -9.25
N SER A 421 -13.76 6.13 -9.15
CA SER A 421 -14.61 6.30 -7.96
C SER A 421 -14.20 5.29 -6.89
N LEU A 422 -13.22 5.64 -6.05
CA LEU A 422 -12.96 4.88 -4.83
C LEU A 422 -14.12 5.06 -3.83
N LEU A 423 -14.35 4.04 -3.00
CA LEU A 423 -15.34 4.12 -1.93
C LEU A 423 -14.78 4.85 -0.71
N PRO A 424 -15.57 5.70 -0.03
CA PRO A 424 -15.22 6.23 1.29
C PRO A 424 -14.98 5.10 2.30
N PRO A 425 -13.94 5.18 3.16
CA PRO A 425 -13.03 6.31 3.34
C PRO A 425 -11.74 6.25 2.50
N TYR A 426 -11.58 5.26 1.61
CA TYR A 426 -10.30 5.01 0.90
C TYR A 426 -9.92 6.13 -0.06
N ASP A 427 -10.91 6.72 -0.72
CA ASP A 427 -10.78 7.88 -1.60
C ASP A 427 -9.98 9.03 -0.97
N TYR A 428 -10.29 9.43 0.27
CA TYR A 428 -9.61 10.53 0.96
C TYR A 428 -8.11 10.28 1.11
N TYR A 429 -7.74 9.09 1.58
CA TYR A 429 -6.35 8.72 1.80
C TYR A 429 -5.61 8.57 0.48
N TYR A 430 -6.28 7.97 -0.52
CA TYR A 430 -5.75 7.78 -1.86
C TYR A 430 -5.43 9.11 -2.54
N ASP A 431 -6.40 10.02 -2.62
CA ASP A 431 -6.25 11.31 -3.30
C ASP A 431 -5.12 12.12 -2.67
N ARG A 432 -5.05 12.08 -1.34
CA ARG A 432 -4.03 12.78 -0.59
C ARG A 432 -2.64 12.19 -0.81
N ALA A 433 -2.49 10.88 -0.66
CA ALA A 433 -1.23 10.19 -0.90
C ALA A 433 -0.76 10.39 -2.36
N SER A 434 -1.66 10.24 -3.32
CA SER A 434 -1.41 10.48 -4.74
C SER A 434 -0.94 11.91 -5.02
N THR A 435 -1.61 12.91 -4.44
CA THR A 435 -1.25 14.32 -4.64
C THR A 435 0.11 14.66 -4.03
N ILE A 436 0.37 14.19 -2.80
CA ILE A 436 1.65 14.39 -2.12
C ILE A 436 2.78 13.73 -2.91
N SER A 437 2.59 12.47 -3.35
CA SER A 437 3.54 11.76 -4.20
C SER A 437 3.86 12.53 -5.48
N GLY A 438 2.83 13.02 -6.17
CA GLY A 438 2.99 13.82 -7.39
C GLY A 438 3.78 15.11 -7.16
N ALA A 439 3.54 15.81 -6.05
CA ALA A 439 4.28 17.02 -5.71
C ALA A 439 5.78 16.76 -5.45
N TYR A 440 6.10 15.69 -4.71
CA TYR A 440 7.48 15.29 -4.43
C TYR A 440 8.19 14.78 -5.70
N MET A 441 7.53 13.95 -6.51
CA MET A 441 8.10 13.42 -7.76
C MET A 441 8.40 14.53 -8.78
N ARG A 442 7.50 15.53 -8.92
CA ARG A 442 7.75 16.71 -9.77
C ARG A 442 8.96 17.50 -9.28
N THR A 443 9.06 17.70 -7.97
CA THR A 443 10.17 18.42 -7.34
C THR A 443 11.49 17.70 -7.59
N TYR A 444 11.55 16.39 -7.30
CA TYR A 444 12.72 15.55 -7.54
C TYR A 444 13.19 15.62 -9.01
N ARG A 445 12.27 15.43 -9.96
CA ARG A 445 12.59 15.45 -11.40
C ARG A 445 13.12 16.80 -11.88
N GLY A 446 12.50 17.89 -11.46
CA GLY A 446 12.97 19.22 -11.82
C GLY A 446 14.35 19.52 -11.21
N ILE A 447 14.59 19.08 -9.97
CA ILE A 447 15.84 19.34 -9.26
C ILE A 447 17.04 18.70 -9.97
N PHE A 448 16.97 17.41 -10.31
CA PHE A 448 18.13 16.78 -10.94
C PHE A 448 18.37 17.30 -12.36
N VAL A 449 17.30 17.59 -13.13
CA VAL A 449 17.45 18.19 -14.47
C VAL A 449 18.11 19.56 -14.37
N LEU A 450 17.63 20.40 -13.45
CA LEU A 450 18.22 21.71 -13.22
C LEU A 450 19.68 21.59 -12.78
N ALA A 451 20.01 20.65 -11.89
CA ALA A 451 21.37 20.44 -11.42
C ALA A 451 22.33 20.08 -12.57
N PHE A 452 21.97 19.13 -13.44
CA PHE A 452 22.81 18.75 -14.57
C PHE A 452 22.98 19.90 -15.59
N LEU A 453 21.91 20.65 -15.88
CA LEU A 453 21.98 21.81 -16.76
C LEU A 453 22.85 22.94 -16.18
N MET A 454 22.70 23.21 -14.88
CA MET A 454 23.52 24.19 -14.18
C MET A 454 25.00 23.77 -14.16
N ALA A 455 25.31 22.50 -13.97
CA ALA A 455 26.69 22.01 -14.06
C ALA A 455 27.30 22.26 -15.45
N ALA A 456 26.58 21.95 -16.52
CA ALA A 456 27.05 22.24 -17.88
C ALA A 456 27.23 23.74 -18.13
N LEU A 457 26.32 24.59 -17.62
CA LEU A 457 26.42 26.05 -17.73
C LEU A 457 27.61 26.61 -16.92
N ALA A 458 27.96 26.03 -15.77
CA ALA A 458 29.14 26.43 -15.01
C ALA A 458 30.43 26.16 -15.80
N VAL A 459 30.51 25.00 -16.47
CA VAL A 459 31.63 24.68 -17.36
C VAL A 459 31.66 25.64 -18.55
N ALA A 460 30.49 25.93 -19.14
CA ALA A 460 30.40 26.89 -20.23
C ALA A 460 30.92 28.27 -19.85
N ALA A 461 30.51 28.79 -18.68
CA ALA A 461 31.01 30.05 -18.15
C ALA A 461 32.53 30.00 -17.90
N ALA A 462 33.06 28.90 -17.37
CA ALA A 462 34.50 28.74 -17.15
C ALA A 462 35.31 28.77 -18.46
N VAL A 463 34.82 28.07 -19.49
CA VAL A 463 35.48 28.03 -20.81
C VAL A 463 35.38 29.39 -21.52
N LEU A 464 34.23 30.06 -21.45
CA LEU A 464 34.07 31.40 -22.02
C LEU A 464 34.97 32.42 -21.32
N MET A 465 35.10 32.34 -20.00
CA MET A 465 36.06 33.15 -19.25
C MET A 465 37.49 32.94 -19.79
N LEU A 466 37.93 31.70 -19.95
CA LEU A 466 39.25 31.39 -20.51
C LEU A 466 39.40 31.91 -21.95
N ALA A 467 38.40 31.72 -22.79
CA ALA A 467 38.40 32.22 -24.17
C ALA A 467 38.56 33.75 -24.22
N THR A 468 37.88 34.50 -23.34
CA THR A 468 38.05 35.97 -23.28
C THR A 468 39.47 36.39 -22.89
N VAL A 469 40.15 35.63 -22.04
CA VAL A 469 41.56 35.90 -21.67
C VAL A 469 42.48 35.64 -22.86
N LEU A 470 42.25 34.56 -23.60
CA LEU A 470 43.05 34.23 -24.78
C LEU A 470 42.87 35.27 -25.90
N LEU A 471 41.63 35.68 -26.18
CA LEU A 471 41.31 36.70 -27.18
C LEU A 471 41.83 38.10 -26.84
N SER A 472 42.13 38.38 -25.57
CA SER A 472 42.68 39.67 -25.12
C SER A 472 44.20 39.63 -24.94
N GLY A 473 44.88 38.68 -25.60
CA GLY A 473 46.33 38.56 -25.57
C GLY A 473 46.87 38.19 -24.18
N GLY A 474 46.12 37.41 -23.41
CA GLY A 474 46.53 36.91 -22.09
C GLY A 474 46.20 37.81 -20.91
N HIS A 475 45.60 38.99 -21.14
CA HIS A 475 45.21 39.89 -20.06
C HIS A 475 43.84 39.49 -19.50
N ALA A 476 43.72 39.34 -18.18
CA ALA A 476 42.43 39.07 -17.56
C ALA A 476 41.53 40.31 -17.70
N SER A 477 40.58 40.28 -18.65
CA SER A 477 39.60 41.35 -18.76
C SER A 477 38.69 41.34 -17.53
N LEU A 478 38.60 42.48 -16.83
CA LEU A 478 37.69 42.65 -15.69
C LEU A 478 36.25 42.30 -16.09
N LEU A 479 35.86 42.65 -17.33
CA LEU A 479 34.57 42.30 -17.90
C LEU A 479 34.37 40.79 -17.98
N GLY A 480 35.35 40.02 -18.45
CA GLY A 480 35.25 38.55 -18.51
C GLY A 480 35.09 37.91 -17.13
N VAL A 481 35.79 38.44 -16.12
CA VAL A 481 35.64 37.99 -14.71
C VAL A 481 34.23 38.28 -14.19
N ILE A 482 33.69 39.48 -14.44
CA ILE A 482 32.37 39.87 -13.97
C ILE A 482 31.28 39.07 -14.69
N PHE A 483 31.33 38.97 -16.03
CA PHE A 483 30.28 38.33 -16.84
C PHE A 483 30.29 36.80 -16.76
N PHE A 484 31.44 36.17 -16.55
CA PHE A 484 31.52 34.70 -16.54
C PHE A 484 31.99 34.12 -15.21
N GLY A 485 32.89 34.80 -14.50
CA GLY A 485 33.39 34.37 -13.19
C GLY A 485 32.33 34.42 -12.10
N ILE A 486 31.59 35.53 -11.97
CA ILE A 486 30.53 35.67 -10.95
C ILE A 486 29.39 34.67 -11.20
N PRO A 487 28.83 34.52 -12.42
CA PRO A 487 27.82 33.50 -12.68
C PRO A 487 28.32 32.08 -12.43
N LYS A 488 29.56 31.74 -12.80
CA LYS A 488 30.15 30.43 -12.49
C LYS A 488 30.12 30.14 -11.00
N LEU A 489 30.65 31.05 -10.17
CA LEU A 489 30.67 30.87 -8.71
C LEU A 489 29.26 30.80 -8.13
N THR A 490 28.35 31.62 -8.62
CA THR A 490 26.93 31.62 -8.22
C THR A 490 26.27 30.28 -8.54
N ILE A 491 26.50 29.74 -9.74
CA ILE A 491 25.97 28.44 -10.18
C ILE A 491 26.52 27.32 -9.29
N LEU A 492 27.83 27.32 -8.98
CA LEU A 492 28.45 26.32 -8.12
C LEU A 492 27.90 26.37 -6.68
N ALA A 493 27.72 27.57 -6.12
CA ALA A 493 27.09 27.74 -4.80
C ALA A 493 25.65 27.22 -4.80
N LEU A 494 24.87 27.53 -5.85
CA LEU A 494 23.50 27.02 -6.00
C LEU A 494 23.45 25.49 -6.15
N LEU A 495 24.39 24.89 -6.89
CA LEU A 495 24.51 23.43 -7.00
C LEU A 495 24.79 22.78 -5.64
N LEU A 496 25.70 23.35 -4.85
CA LEU A 496 25.99 22.87 -3.51
C LEU A 496 24.74 22.96 -2.60
N LEU A 497 24.05 24.10 -2.60
CA LEU A 497 22.81 24.29 -1.84
C LEU A 497 21.71 23.32 -2.29
N LEU A 498 21.57 23.10 -3.59
CA LEU A 498 20.59 22.19 -4.16
C LEU A 498 20.90 20.73 -3.79
N GLY A 499 22.16 20.32 -3.82
CA GLY A 499 22.62 19.00 -3.41
C GLY A 499 22.36 18.73 -1.93
N ILE A 500 22.72 19.69 -1.06
CA ILE A 500 22.45 19.62 0.38
C ILE A 500 20.94 19.52 0.64
N ALA A 501 20.12 20.32 -0.06
CA ALA A 501 18.67 20.28 0.07
C ALA A 501 18.09 18.94 -0.42
N ALA A 502 18.52 18.45 -1.58
CA ALA A 502 18.04 17.18 -2.14
C ALA A 502 18.33 15.99 -1.20
N GLN A 503 19.54 15.94 -0.63
CA GLN A 503 19.96 14.90 0.32
C GLN A 503 19.19 14.98 1.64
N ARG A 504 19.05 16.18 2.20
CA ARG A 504 18.34 16.36 3.48
C ARG A 504 16.86 16.02 3.39
N HIS A 505 16.23 16.25 2.24
CA HIS A 505 14.78 16.14 2.13
C HIS A 505 14.27 14.84 1.51
N ARG A 506 15.15 14.04 0.89
CA ARG A 506 14.85 12.69 0.35
C ARG A 506 13.57 12.66 -0.49
N TYR A 507 13.45 13.62 -1.41
CA TYR A 507 12.20 13.84 -2.18
C TYR A 507 11.73 12.61 -2.95
N GLN A 508 12.66 11.84 -3.50
CA GLN A 508 12.38 10.62 -4.24
C GLN A 508 11.73 9.54 -3.36
N GLU A 509 12.28 9.33 -2.17
CA GLU A 509 11.80 8.32 -1.24
C GLU A 509 10.42 8.68 -0.70
N LYS A 510 10.20 9.95 -0.35
CA LYS A 510 8.87 10.46 0.01
C LYS A 510 7.88 10.25 -1.11
N ALA A 511 8.25 10.59 -2.35
CA ALA A 511 7.39 10.36 -3.49
C ALA A 511 7.02 8.87 -3.62
N ALA A 512 7.97 7.97 -3.39
CA ALA A 512 7.77 6.53 -3.45
C ALA A 512 6.88 6.00 -2.32
N ASP A 513 7.08 6.43 -1.07
CA ASP A 513 6.25 6.07 0.08
C ASP A 513 4.77 6.40 -0.16
N PHE A 514 4.49 7.67 -0.49
CA PHE A 514 3.11 8.11 -0.73
C PHE A 514 2.53 7.46 -2.00
N ARG A 515 3.37 7.13 -2.99
CA ARG A 515 2.92 6.37 -4.15
C ARG A 515 2.49 4.96 -3.75
N TYR A 516 3.31 4.30 -2.94
CA TYR A 516 3.05 2.94 -2.46
C TYR A 516 1.75 2.88 -1.66
N LEU A 517 1.55 3.80 -0.71
CA LEU A 517 0.28 3.90 0.02
C LEU A 517 -0.92 4.10 -0.92
N ALA A 518 -0.80 4.99 -1.91
CA ALA A 518 -1.88 5.19 -2.89
C ALA A 518 -2.16 3.92 -3.70
N GLU A 519 -1.13 3.15 -4.07
CA GLU A 519 -1.31 1.89 -4.80
C GLU A 519 -1.86 0.75 -3.93
N LEU A 520 -1.58 0.74 -2.63
CA LEU A 520 -2.22 -0.19 -1.70
C LEU A 520 -3.72 0.11 -1.55
N LEU A 521 -4.10 1.38 -1.46
CA LEU A 521 -5.50 1.79 -1.27
C LEU A 521 -6.34 1.60 -2.53
N ARG A 522 -5.72 1.69 -3.72
CA ARG A 522 -6.47 1.74 -4.98
C ARG A 522 -7.28 0.47 -5.28
N PRO A 523 -6.75 -0.76 -5.12
CA PRO A 523 -7.53 -1.98 -5.31
C PRO A 523 -8.74 -2.12 -4.38
N LEU A 524 -8.76 -1.43 -3.23
CA LEU A 524 -9.88 -1.49 -2.30
C LEU A 524 -11.18 -0.91 -2.86
N GLY A 525 -11.14 -0.17 -3.96
CA GLY A 525 -12.35 0.25 -4.67
C GLY A 525 -13.23 -0.92 -5.16
N TRP A 526 -12.64 -2.10 -5.40
CA TRP A 526 -13.35 -3.31 -5.85
C TRP A 526 -13.03 -4.55 -5.02
N LEU A 527 -11.93 -4.60 -4.26
CA LEU A 527 -11.67 -5.69 -3.31
C LEU A 527 -12.62 -5.62 -2.11
N ALA A 528 -12.79 -4.42 -1.53
CA ALA A 528 -13.61 -4.24 -0.34
C ALA A 528 -15.10 -4.51 -0.58
N THR A 529 -15.59 -4.42 -1.82
CA THR A 529 -16.98 -4.74 -2.16
C THR A 529 -17.29 -6.24 -2.14
N LEU A 530 -16.25 -7.07 -2.25
CA LEU A 530 -16.34 -8.53 -2.19
C LEU A 530 -15.80 -9.12 -0.89
N GLY A 531 -15.40 -8.28 0.08
CA GLY A 531 -14.90 -8.76 1.37
C GLY A 531 -13.56 -9.44 1.26
N THR A 532 -12.65 -8.87 0.48
CA THR A 532 -11.28 -9.37 0.36
C THR A 532 -10.28 -8.23 0.51
N SER A 533 -9.05 -8.59 0.87
CA SER A 533 -7.98 -7.67 1.14
C SER A 533 -6.90 -7.67 0.04
N VAL A 534 -6.05 -6.66 0.07
CA VAL A 534 -4.87 -6.59 -0.77
C VAL A 534 -3.90 -7.74 -0.42
N PRO A 535 -3.40 -8.51 -1.40
CA PRO A 535 -2.47 -9.58 -1.10
C PRO A 535 -1.11 -9.05 -0.64
N SER A 536 -0.45 -9.79 0.25
CA SER A 536 0.98 -9.59 0.48
C SER A 536 1.77 -10.23 -0.66
N VAL A 537 2.64 -9.44 -1.29
CA VAL A 537 3.57 -9.94 -2.31
C VAL A 537 4.91 -10.26 -1.64
N ALA A 538 5.47 -11.43 -1.95
CA ALA A 538 6.78 -11.81 -1.45
C ALA A 538 7.87 -11.05 -2.21
N LEU A 539 8.72 -10.33 -1.49
CA LEU A 539 9.89 -9.70 -2.07
C LEU A 539 11.07 -10.68 -2.15
N PRO A 540 11.93 -10.56 -3.18
CA PRO A 540 13.21 -11.25 -3.21
C PRO A 540 14.02 -11.04 -1.92
N VAL A 541 14.73 -12.09 -1.48
CA VAL A 541 15.43 -12.11 -0.18
C VAL A 541 16.45 -10.96 -0.04
N HIS A 542 17.06 -10.50 -1.14
CA HIS A 542 18.02 -9.38 -1.10
C HIS A 542 17.39 -8.01 -0.83
N TYR A 543 16.06 -7.90 -0.79
CA TYR A 543 15.34 -6.67 -0.43
C TYR A 543 14.72 -6.68 0.97
N THR A 544 14.92 -7.73 1.77
CA THR A 544 14.28 -7.86 3.10
C THR A 544 14.60 -6.71 4.06
N ALA A 545 15.80 -6.14 3.99
CA ALA A 545 16.20 -5.01 4.83
C ALA A 545 15.45 -3.71 4.48
N GLU A 546 14.99 -3.56 3.25
CA GLU A 546 14.28 -2.40 2.71
C GLU A 546 12.81 -2.74 2.42
N ASP A 547 12.27 -3.75 3.11
CA ASP A 547 10.92 -4.25 2.90
C ASP A 547 9.88 -3.17 3.26
N PRO A 548 9.16 -2.60 2.27
CA PRO A 548 8.19 -1.54 2.51
C PRO A 548 7.00 -2.01 3.36
N ARG A 549 6.79 -3.33 3.48
CA ARG A 549 5.75 -3.93 4.33
C ARG A 549 6.02 -3.74 5.82
N GLN A 550 7.27 -3.46 6.19
CA GLN A 550 7.68 -3.14 7.55
C GLN A 550 7.66 -1.62 7.82
N GLY A 551 7.22 -0.81 6.85
CA GLY A 551 7.18 0.64 6.95
C GLY A 551 5.83 1.21 7.38
N TRP A 552 5.81 2.51 7.66
CA TRP A 552 4.61 3.25 8.10
C TRP A 552 3.44 3.21 7.11
N THR A 553 3.73 3.06 5.81
CA THR A 553 2.73 3.00 4.74
C THR A 553 1.84 1.77 4.89
N GLN A 554 2.45 0.59 5.14
CA GLN A 554 1.73 -0.66 5.32
C GLN A 554 0.95 -0.65 6.63
N TRP A 555 1.55 -0.12 7.71
CA TRP A 555 0.87 0.06 9.00
C TRP A 555 -0.38 0.91 8.83
N LEU A 556 -0.27 2.07 8.17
CA LEU A 556 -1.40 2.96 7.99
C LEU A 556 -2.46 2.33 7.09
N PHE A 557 -2.06 1.71 5.99
CA PHE A 557 -2.99 0.98 5.12
C PHE A 557 -3.82 -0.04 5.91
N ARG A 558 -3.16 -0.84 6.77
CA ARG A 558 -3.86 -1.78 7.65
C ARG A 558 -4.76 -1.08 8.66
N ALA A 559 -4.31 0.01 9.29
CA ALA A 559 -5.13 0.79 10.20
C ALA A 559 -6.41 1.33 9.52
N ILE A 560 -6.31 1.76 8.25
CA ILE A 560 -7.47 2.21 7.46
C ILE A 560 -8.39 1.02 7.14
N ALA A 561 -7.85 -0.10 6.67
CA ALA A 561 -8.63 -1.29 6.31
C ALA A 561 -9.39 -1.88 7.52
N ARG A 562 -8.75 -1.95 8.70
CA ARG A 562 -9.38 -2.44 9.95
C ARG A 562 -10.47 -1.52 10.49
N ALA A 563 -10.35 -0.22 10.18
CA ALA A 563 -11.37 0.75 10.58
C ALA A 563 -12.64 0.65 9.72
N THR A 564 -12.63 -0.17 8.67
CA THR A 564 -13.78 -0.39 7.78
C THR A 564 -14.38 -1.78 7.97
N PRO A 565 -15.68 -1.97 7.68
CA PRO A 565 -16.30 -3.29 7.72
C PRO A 565 -15.70 -4.24 6.68
N ALA A 566 -15.81 -5.55 6.91
CA ALA A 566 -15.30 -6.58 5.99
C ALA A 566 -15.79 -6.35 4.55
N VAL A 567 -17.11 -6.12 4.36
CA VAL A 567 -17.67 -5.74 3.05
C VAL A 567 -18.14 -4.29 3.05
N LEU A 568 -17.54 -3.49 2.18
CA LEU A 568 -17.89 -2.08 2.03
C LEU A 568 -18.99 -1.88 0.97
N ARG A 569 -20.07 -1.22 1.37
CA ARG A 569 -21.17 -0.79 0.47
C ARG A 569 -21.46 0.70 0.66
N PRO A 570 -21.86 1.44 -0.39
CA PRO A 570 -22.15 2.88 -0.28
C PRO A 570 -23.20 3.27 0.77
N GLN A 571 -24.14 2.36 1.10
CA GLN A 571 -25.27 2.64 1.98
C GLN A 571 -25.13 2.08 3.41
N GLY A 572 -23.94 1.58 3.81
CA GLY A 572 -23.72 1.08 5.17
C GLY A 572 -24.69 -0.05 5.55
N MET A 573 -24.91 -1.00 4.65
CA MET A 573 -25.87 -2.08 4.86
C MET A 573 -25.36 -3.08 5.90
N LYS A 574 -26.23 -3.36 6.89
CA LYS A 574 -25.97 -4.37 7.92
C LYS A 574 -25.97 -5.78 7.36
N ALA A 575 -26.96 -6.12 6.52
CA ALA A 575 -27.11 -7.45 5.95
C ALA A 575 -26.75 -7.39 4.46
N ILE A 576 -25.71 -8.13 4.07
CA ILE A 576 -25.19 -8.17 2.71
C ILE A 576 -25.20 -9.62 2.24
N SER A 577 -25.68 -9.85 1.02
CA SER A 577 -25.49 -11.13 0.33
C SER A 577 -24.58 -10.87 -0.85
N LEU A 578 -23.44 -11.54 -0.91
CA LEU A 578 -22.57 -11.51 -2.08
C LEU A 578 -23.18 -12.47 -3.10
N THR A 579 -23.49 -11.94 -4.28
CA THR A 579 -24.13 -12.68 -5.37
C THR A 579 -23.23 -12.76 -6.59
N ALA A 580 -23.60 -13.60 -7.54
CA ALA A 580 -22.95 -13.64 -8.86
C ALA A 580 -23.03 -12.29 -9.59
N ASP A 581 -24.05 -11.47 -9.34
CA ASP A 581 -24.16 -10.15 -9.94
C ASP A 581 -23.21 -9.13 -9.28
N ASP A 582 -22.98 -9.23 -7.97
CA ASP A 582 -21.93 -8.45 -7.31
C ASP A 582 -20.54 -8.81 -7.84
N ALA A 583 -20.30 -10.10 -8.07
CA ALA A 583 -19.07 -10.60 -8.68
C ALA A 583 -18.85 -10.00 -10.08
N LYS A 584 -19.89 -10.01 -10.94
CA LYS A 584 -19.84 -9.37 -12.26
C LYS A 584 -19.55 -7.89 -12.18
N GLU A 585 -20.22 -7.18 -11.28
CA GLU A 585 -20.07 -5.73 -11.14
C GLU A 585 -18.66 -5.34 -10.69
N ALA A 586 -18.11 -6.05 -9.69
CA ALA A 586 -16.74 -5.84 -9.24
C ALA A 586 -15.72 -6.13 -10.36
N LEU A 587 -15.90 -7.22 -11.12
CA LEU A 587 -15.04 -7.55 -12.26
C LEU A 587 -15.13 -6.50 -13.38
N ARG A 588 -16.33 -6.00 -13.69
CA ARG A 588 -16.56 -4.95 -14.69
C ARG A 588 -15.92 -3.63 -14.27
N SER A 589 -16.18 -3.18 -13.04
CA SER A 589 -15.59 -1.95 -12.52
C SER A 589 -14.06 -2.04 -12.52
N ALA A 590 -13.49 -3.17 -12.09
CA ALA A 590 -12.04 -3.38 -12.19
C ALA A 590 -11.54 -3.32 -13.65
N ALA A 591 -12.23 -3.97 -14.60
CA ALA A 591 -11.81 -4.00 -16.01
C ALA A 591 -11.93 -2.63 -16.71
N ASP A 592 -13.07 -1.96 -16.56
CA ASP A 592 -13.45 -0.78 -17.33
C ASP A 592 -12.99 0.51 -16.68
N ASP A 593 -13.20 0.68 -15.38
CA ASP A 593 -12.84 1.94 -14.70
C ASP A 593 -11.34 2.00 -14.44
N TRP A 594 -10.73 0.86 -14.14
CA TRP A 594 -9.37 0.84 -13.62
C TRP A 594 -8.33 0.24 -14.56
N VAL A 595 -8.46 -1.03 -14.96
CA VAL A 595 -7.46 -1.70 -15.81
C VAL A 595 -7.30 -0.93 -17.13
N GLU A 596 -8.39 -0.46 -17.74
CA GLU A 596 -8.32 0.38 -18.93
C GLU A 596 -7.54 1.69 -18.69
N GLY A 597 -7.82 2.39 -17.58
CA GLY A 597 -7.08 3.58 -17.19
C GLY A 597 -5.58 3.33 -17.03
N GLN A 598 -5.22 2.16 -16.47
CA GLN A 598 -3.83 1.75 -16.25
C GLN A 598 -3.12 1.35 -17.54
N ILE A 599 -3.81 0.64 -18.45
CA ILE A 599 -3.35 0.36 -19.81
C ILE A 599 -3.00 1.68 -20.52
N ASN A 600 -3.90 2.67 -20.43
CA ASN A 600 -3.70 3.98 -21.06
C ASN A 600 -2.57 4.78 -20.41
N TYR A 601 -2.44 4.70 -19.08
CA TYR A 601 -1.32 5.27 -18.34
C TYR A 601 0.01 4.67 -18.77
N HIS A 602 0.19 3.35 -18.70
CA HIS A 602 1.46 2.70 -19.01
C HIS A 602 1.85 2.86 -20.47
N ARG A 603 0.88 2.81 -21.38
CA ARG A 603 1.10 3.15 -22.79
C ARG A 603 1.63 4.57 -22.96
N SER A 604 0.95 5.55 -22.35
CA SER A 604 1.34 6.95 -22.42
C SER A 604 2.72 7.18 -21.82
N ASN A 605 3.01 6.52 -20.69
CA ASN A 605 4.29 6.59 -20.01
C ASN A 605 5.42 5.97 -20.85
N ALA A 606 5.21 4.78 -21.43
CA ALA A 606 6.17 4.13 -22.32
C ALA A 606 6.53 5.00 -23.53
N ILE A 607 5.52 5.63 -24.17
CA ILE A 607 5.75 6.57 -25.28
C ILE A 607 6.55 7.80 -24.81
N LYS A 608 6.20 8.39 -23.66
CA LYS A 608 6.91 9.55 -23.10
C LYS A 608 8.38 9.20 -22.81
N MET A 609 8.62 8.09 -22.12
CA MET A 609 9.97 7.65 -21.76
C MET A 609 10.80 7.23 -22.98
N HIS A 610 10.18 6.63 -24.00
CA HIS A 610 10.85 6.34 -25.28
C HIS A 610 11.32 7.60 -26.00
N ARG A 611 10.46 8.62 -26.06
CA ARG A 611 10.82 9.90 -26.68
C ARG A 611 11.93 10.59 -25.91
N LEU A 612 11.89 10.52 -24.58
CA LEU A 612 12.94 11.04 -23.71
C LEU A 612 14.28 10.35 -24.00
N GLU A 613 14.31 9.01 -23.94
CA GLU A 613 15.49 8.18 -24.24
C GLU A 613 16.07 8.51 -25.62
N ARG A 614 15.29 8.31 -26.70
CA ARG A 614 15.78 8.46 -28.08
C ARG A 614 16.06 9.91 -28.46
N GLY A 615 15.27 10.84 -27.96
CA GLY A 615 15.44 12.26 -28.23
C GLY A 615 16.76 12.78 -27.66
N LEU A 616 17.06 12.42 -26.41
CA LEU A 616 18.29 12.83 -25.74
C LEU A 616 19.53 12.09 -26.27
N GLU A 617 19.44 10.79 -26.56
CA GLU A 617 20.51 10.05 -27.25
C GLU A 617 20.88 10.72 -28.58
N ARG A 618 19.88 11.07 -29.39
CA ARG A 618 20.10 11.72 -30.67
C ARG A 618 20.68 13.12 -30.51
N LEU A 619 20.18 13.90 -29.55
CA LEU A 619 20.70 15.23 -29.25
C LEU A 619 22.18 15.14 -28.85
N GLY A 620 22.53 14.22 -27.94
CA GLY A 620 23.92 13.96 -27.57
C GLY A 620 24.80 13.57 -28.76
N GLY A 621 24.30 12.71 -29.65
CA GLY A 621 25.01 12.32 -30.87
C GLY A 621 25.23 13.49 -31.85
N ILE A 622 24.24 14.39 -32.01
CA ILE A 622 24.39 15.61 -32.81
C ILE A 622 25.45 16.53 -32.20
N MET A 623 25.43 16.72 -30.89
CA MET A 623 26.41 17.54 -30.18
C MET A 623 27.82 16.95 -30.29
N LEU A 624 27.97 15.63 -30.21
CA LEU A 624 29.25 14.96 -30.42
C LEU A 624 29.78 15.17 -31.83
N GLY A 625 28.92 15.04 -32.85
CA GLY A 625 29.29 15.37 -34.23
C GLY A 625 29.75 16.82 -34.39
N ALA A 626 29.08 17.76 -33.71
CA ALA A 626 29.47 19.17 -33.69
C ALA A 626 30.84 19.37 -33.01
N VAL A 627 31.13 18.69 -31.89
CA VAL A 627 32.45 18.72 -31.24
C VAL A 627 33.54 18.27 -32.20
N LEU A 628 33.36 17.11 -32.84
CA LEU A 628 34.34 16.56 -33.78
C LEU A 628 34.58 17.50 -34.96
N LEU A 629 33.50 18.10 -35.50
CA LEU A 629 33.61 19.07 -36.58
C LEU A 629 34.35 20.33 -36.14
N SER A 630 34.01 20.91 -34.98
CA SER A 630 34.68 22.10 -34.45
C SER A 630 36.17 21.85 -34.21
N ALA A 631 36.52 20.70 -33.63
CA ALA A 631 37.92 20.31 -33.42
C ALA A 631 38.67 20.11 -34.74
N ALA A 632 38.07 19.42 -35.71
CA ALA A 632 38.69 19.20 -37.02
C ALA A 632 38.91 20.52 -37.78
N VAL A 633 37.95 21.44 -37.74
CA VAL A 633 38.08 22.77 -38.36
C VAL A 633 39.14 23.60 -37.63
N ALA A 634 39.19 23.57 -36.30
CA ALA A 634 40.21 24.30 -35.54
C ALA A 634 41.63 23.82 -35.90
N VAL A 635 41.86 22.51 -35.90
CA VAL A 635 43.13 21.91 -36.31
C VAL A 635 43.47 22.25 -37.77
N GLY A 636 42.48 22.25 -38.66
CA GLY A 636 42.69 22.63 -40.06
C GLY A 636 43.09 24.10 -40.22
N VAL A 637 42.48 25.01 -39.46
CA VAL A 637 42.81 26.45 -39.47
C VAL A 637 44.22 26.68 -38.92
N GLU A 638 44.56 26.05 -37.79
CA GLU A 638 45.90 26.14 -37.20
C GLU A 638 46.97 25.53 -38.12
N GLY A 639 46.69 24.38 -38.72
CA GLY A 639 47.57 23.74 -39.69
C GLY A 639 47.81 24.59 -40.93
N ALA A 640 46.74 25.16 -41.51
CA ALA A 640 46.85 26.04 -42.67
C ALA A 640 47.60 27.34 -42.36
N ALA A 641 47.43 27.89 -41.16
CA ALA A 641 48.21 29.05 -40.69
C ALA A 641 49.70 28.71 -40.51
N SER A 642 50.01 27.52 -39.99
CA SER A 642 51.40 27.07 -39.80
C SER A 642 52.17 26.81 -41.10
N TRP A 643 51.46 26.57 -42.20
CA TRP A 643 52.03 26.32 -43.54
C TRP A 643 52.03 27.58 -44.43
N ASP A 644 51.82 28.77 -43.88
CA ASP A 644 51.72 30.06 -44.59
C ASP A 644 50.63 30.11 -45.70
N TRP A 645 49.69 29.16 -45.74
CA TRP A 645 48.60 29.14 -46.72
C TRP A 645 47.55 30.22 -46.44
N ILE A 646 47.38 30.57 -45.17
CA ILE A 646 46.57 31.70 -44.73
C ILE A 646 47.57 32.68 -44.11
N SER A 647 47.61 33.91 -44.62
CA SER A 647 48.46 34.95 -44.04
C SER A 647 48.18 35.07 -42.54
N HIS A 648 49.20 35.38 -41.73
CA HIS A 648 49.15 35.51 -40.27
C HIS A 648 48.20 36.64 -39.81
N SER A 649 46.93 36.46 -40.09
CA SER A 649 45.86 37.41 -39.83
C SER A 649 45.22 37.04 -38.49
N SER A 650 45.05 38.05 -37.64
CA SER A 650 44.53 37.90 -36.27
C SER A 650 43.20 37.14 -36.20
N TRP A 651 42.36 37.22 -37.24
CA TRP A 651 41.07 36.55 -37.28
C TRP A 651 41.18 35.00 -37.24
N ALA A 652 42.24 34.41 -37.78
CA ALA A 652 42.40 32.95 -37.81
C ALA A 652 42.64 32.40 -36.39
N GLY A 653 43.46 33.10 -35.60
CA GLY A 653 43.69 32.77 -34.18
C GLY A 653 42.43 32.97 -33.34
N ASP A 654 41.74 34.10 -33.50
CA ASP A 654 40.49 34.37 -32.77
C ASP A 654 39.41 33.32 -33.07
N PHE A 655 39.30 32.93 -34.34
CA PHE A 655 38.37 31.88 -34.78
C PHE A 655 38.74 30.50 -34.22
N GLY A 656 40.03 30.16 -34.17
CA GLY A 656 40.53 28.94 -33.52
C GLY A 656 40.15 28.87 -32.04
N VAL A 657 40.31 29.97 -31.30
CA VAL A 657 39.91 30.07 -29.88
C VAL A 657 38.41 29.84 -29.71
N LEU A 658 37.57 30.41 -30.58
CA LEU A 658 36.12 30.22 -30.53
C LEU A 658 35.70 28.77 -30.81
N LEU A 659 36.33 28.12 -31.80
CA LEU A 659 36.09 26.70 -32.10
C LEU A 659 36.58 25.79 -30.98
N GLY A 660 37.73 26.08 -30.38
CA GLY A 660 38.25 25.39 -29.21
C GLY A 660 37.33 25.54 -28.00
N ALA A 661 36.80 26.74 -27.76
CA ALA A 661 35.79 26.97 -26.73
C ALA A 661 34.53 26.14 -26.99
N LEU A 662 34.01 26.12 -28.21
CA LEU A 662 32.84 25.31 -28.56
C LEU A 662 33.10 23.80 -28.36
N ALA A 663 34.28 23.31 -28.78
CA ALA A 663 34.70 21.93 -28.60
C ALA A 663 34.88 21.55 -27.11
N ALA A 664 35.14 22.50 -26.23
CA ALA A 664 35.22 22.28 -24.78
C ALA A 664 33.87 22.41 -24.05
N ILE A 665 32.95 23.25 -24.53
CA ILE A 665 31.62 23.47 -23.91
C ILE A 665 30.66 22.31 -24.19
N LEU A 666 30.57 21.88 -25.45
CA LEU A 666 29.58 20.87 -25.86
C LEU A 666 29.73 19.53 -25.11
N PRO A 667 30.93 18.99 -24.81
CA PRO A 667 31.09 17.78 -24.00
C PRO A 667 30.45 17.87 -22.61
N ALA A 668 30.47 19.05 -21.97
CA ALA A 668 29.81 19.23 -20.68
C ALA A 668 28.29 19.06 -20.77
N PHE A 669 27.68 19.56 -21.85
CA PHE A 669 26.25 19.33 -22.11
C PHE A 669 25.95 17.87 -22.49
N ILE A 670 26.83 17.21 -23.23
CA ILE A 670 26.69 15.77 -23.51
C ILE A 670 26.71 14.97 -22.20
N ALA A 671 27.65 15.27 -21.29
CA ALA A 671 27.73 14.67 -19.97
C ALA A 671 26.47 14.95 -19.13
N ALA A 672 25.95 16.17 -19.15
CA ALA A 672 24.69 16.53 -18.48
C ALA A 672 23.49 15.76 -19.04
N ILE A 673 23.39 15.61 -20.36
CA ILE A 673 22.35 14.78 -21.00
C ILE A 673 22.47 13.32 -20.58
N GLY A 674 23.69 12.78 -20.55
CA GLY A 674 23.96 11.41 -20.08
C GLY A 674 23.53 11.22 -18.61
N GLY A 675 23.86 12.17 -17.74
CA GLY A 675 23.44 12.18 -16.34
C GLY A 675 21.92 12.25 -16.17
N ILE A 676 21.24 13.10 -16.96
CA ILE A 676 19.77 13.19 -16.99
C ILE A 676 19.14 11.87 -17.46
N LEU A 677 19.69 11.24 -18.50
CA LEU A 677 19.21 9.95 -19.00
C LEU A 677 19.34 8.83 -17.97
N PHE A 678 20.50 8.77 -17.29
CA PHE A 678 20.76 7.82 -16.23
C PHE A 678 19.81 8.04 -15.05
N GLN A 679 19.74 9.26 -14.52
CA GLN A 679 18.94 9.59 -13.33
C GLN A 679 17.43 9.50 -13.57
N SER A 680 16.97 9.79 -14.80
CA SER A 680 15.56 9.66 -15.15
C SER A 680 15.11 8.21 -15.32
N GLU A 681 16.05 7.26 -15.42
CA GLU A 681 15.80 5.84 -15.68
C GLU A 681 14.86 5.61 -16.88
N ALA A 682 14.88 6.49 -17.88
CA ALA A 682 13.90 6.51 -18.96
C ALA A 682 13.76 5.14 -19.66
N LYS A 683 14.88 4.47 -19.93
CA LYS A 683 14.90 3.14 -20.54
C LYS A 683 14.22 2.08 -19.68
N ARG A 684 14.55 2.04 -18.38
CA ARG A 684 13.97 1.08 -17.41
C ARG A 684 12.48 1.32 -17.26
N LEU A 685 12.05 2.58 -17.05
CA LEU A 685 10.65 2.98 -16.95
C LEU A 685 9.84 2.61 -18.20
N ARG A 686 10.43 2.81 -19.39
CA ARG A 686 9.82 2.44 -20.66
C ARG A 686 9.58 0.94 -20.73
N LEU A 687 10.63 0.13 -20.59
CA LEU A 687 10.55 -1.33 -20.71
C LEU A 687 9.53 -1.92 -19.72
N ARG A 688 9.54 -1.40 -18.49
CA ARG A 688 8.58 -1.78 -17.46
C ARG A 688 7.15 -1.43 -17.84
N SER A 689 6.92 -0.20 -18.31
CA SER A 689 5.58 0.23 -18.74
C SER A 689 5.09 -0.55 -19.97
N GLU A 690 5.99 -0.95 -20.88
CA GLU A 690 5.65 -1.85 -21.97
C GLU A 690 5.24 -3.24 -21.46
N ALA A 691 5.98 -3.82 -20.51
CA ALA A 691 5.65 -5.12 -19.92
C ALA A 691 4.30 -5.08 -19.16
N MET A 692 4.08 -4.05 -18.35
CA MET A 692 2.83 -3.89 -17.59
C MET A 692 1.64 -3.63 -18.52
N PHE A 693 1.83 -2.87 -19.60
CA PHE A 693 0.79 -2.69 -20.62
C PHE A 693 0.31 -4.03 -21.21
N GLU A 694 1.24 -4.93 -21.59
CA GLU A 694 0.86 -6.23 -22.15
C GLU A 694 0.19 -7.12 -21.09
N ALA A 695 0.76 -7.17 -19.88
CA ALA A 695 0.21 -7.97 -18.79
C ALA A 695 -1.23 -7.53 -18.42
N LEU A 696 -1.46 -6.23 -18.29
CA LEU A 696 -2.78 -5.68 -17.98
C LEU A 696 -3.79 -5.91 -19.10
N ARG A 697 -3.38 -5.88 -20.37
CA ARG A 697 -4.27 -6.23 -21.49
C ARG A 697 -4.73 -7.68 -21.41
N THR A 698 -3.81 -8.61 -21.12
CA THR A 698 -4.15 -10.02 -20.91
C THR A 698 -5.11 -10.18 -19.73
N GLN A 699 -4.87 -9.46 -18.63
CA GLN A 699 -5.77 -9.51 -17.48
C GLN A 699 -7.16 -8.92 -17.80
N LYS A 700 -7.24 -7.80 -18.53
CA LYS A 700 -8.51 -7.22 -18.96
C LYS A 700 -9.35 -8.21 -19.74
N MET A 701 -8.76 -8.86 -20.75
CA MET A 701 -9.45 -9.87 -21.55
C MET A 701 -9.95 -11.05 -20.69
N ALA A 702 -9.16 -11.45 -19.68
CA ALA A 702 -9.55 -12.52 -18.78
C ALA A 702 -10.69 -12.11 -17.83
N LEU A 703 -10.69 -10.87 -17.33
CA LEU A 703 -11.82 -10.33 -16.54
C LEU A 703 -13.09 -10.27 -17.39
N GLU A 704 -13.01 -9.74 -18.62
CA GLU A 704 -14.14 -9.67 -19.55
C GLU A 704 -14.69 -11.06 -19.91
N ALA A 705 -13.80 -12.06 -20.07
CA ALA A 705 -14.20 -13.44 -20.30
C ALA A 705 -14.94 -14.03 -19.09
N GLU A 706 -14.47 -13.72 -17.87
CA GLU A 706 -15.10 -14.18 -16.64
C GLU A 706 -16.48 -13.54 -16.43
N VAL A 707 -16.60 -12.22 -16.68
CA VAL A 707 -17.90 -11.52 -16.67
C VAL A 707 -18.90 -12.18 -17.62
N LYS A 708 -18.45 -12.58 -18.82
CA LYS A 708 -19.30 -13.31 -19.79
C LYS A 708 -19.67 -14.70 -19.28
N ARG A 709 -18.74 -15.41 -18.64
CA ARG A 709 -18.98 -16.75 -18.08
C ARG A 709 -20.08 -16.72 -17.02
N ILE A 710 -19.98 -15.82 -16.04
CA ILE A 710 -21.00 -15.67 -14.98
C ILE A 710 -22.35 -15.20 -15.58
N GLY A 711 -22.32 -14.48 -16.71
CA GLY A 711 -23.53 -14.03 -17.41
C GLY A 711 -24.30 -15.11 -18.18
N GLY A 712 -23.67 -16.25 -18.47
CA GLY A 712 -24.25 -17.32 -19.31
C GLY A 712 -25.19 -18.25 -18.55
N SER A 713 -24.66 -19.01 -17.59
CA SER A 713 -25.42 -19.95 -16.76
C SER A 713 -24.92 -19.86 -15.31
N PRO A 714 -25.80 -19.75 -14.30
CA PRO A 714 -25.39 -19.75 -12.91
C PRO A 714 -24.64 -21.04 -12.56
N ASP A 715 -23.49 -20.93 -11.90
CA ASP A 715 -22.77 -22.13 -11.44
C ASP A 715 -23.61 -22.88 -10.41
N PRO A 716 -23.95 -24.16 -10.66
CA PRO A 716 -24.72 -24.97 -9.73
C PRO A 716 -24.01 -25.22 -8.40
N GLN A 717 -22.71 -24.93 -8.26
CA GLN A 717 -21.97 -25.07 -7.00
C GLN A 717 -21.88 -23.77 -6.20
N GLY A 718 -22.26 -22.63 -6.78
CA GLY A 718 -22.03 -21.31 -6.17
C GLY A 718 -20.55 -20.87 -6.17
N GLY A 719 -20.19 -19.93 -5.30
CA GLY A 719 -18.80 -19.47 -5.15
C GLY A 719 -18.26 -18.56 -6.25
N GLU A 720 -19.15 -17.89 -6.99
CA GLU A 720 -18.79 -16.92 -8.02
C GLU A 720 -18.16 -15.67 -7.42
N ALA A 721 -18.71 -15.15 -6.32
CA ALA A 721 -18.15 -14.01 -5.60
C ALA A 721 -16.71 -14.29 -5.13
N TRP A 722 -16.47 -15.49 -4.58
CA TRP A 722 -15.14 -15.90 -4.14
C TRP A 722 -14.13 -16.02 -5.30
N ARG A 723 -14.51 -16.67 -6.41
CA ARG A 723 -13.63 -16.79 -7.57
C ARG A 723 -13.29 -15.43 -8.18
N ALA A 724 -14.28 -14.55 -8.27
CA ALA A 724 -14.06 -13.16 -8.67
C ALA A 724 -13.10 -12.46 -7.72
N ALA A 725 -13.30 -12.56 -6.40
CA ALA A 725 -12.42 -11.99 -5.39
C ALA A 725 -10.97 -12.48 -5.55
N GLN A 726 -10.74 -13.78 -5.73
CA GLN A 726 -9.40 -14.34 -5.95
C GLN A 726 -8.75 -13.86 -7.25
N ARG A 727 -9.52 -13.74 -8.34
CA ARG A 727 -9.02 -13.20 -9.62
C ARG A 727 -8.59 -11.75 -9.48
N LEU A 728 -9.43 -10.97 -8.82
CA LEU A 728 -9.23 -9.57 -8.49
C LEU A 728 -8.00 -9.43 -7.58
N ARG A 729 -7.86 -10.24 -6.55
CA ARG A 729 -6.68 -10.28 -5.67
C ARG A 729 -5.40 -10.58 -6.44
N ALA A 730 -5.41 -11.54 -7.36
CA ALA A 730 -4.25 -11.82 -8.22
C ALA A 730 -3.84 -10.62 -9.09
N LEU A 731 -4.83 -9.89 -9.63
CA LEU A 731 -4.60 -8.66 -10.36
C LEU A 731 -4.01 -7.56 -9.47
N ALA A 732 -4.51 -7.37 -8.24
CA ALA A 732 -3.93 -6.45 -7.27
C ALA A 732 -2.48 -6.82 -6.93
N GLY A 733 -2.19 -8.11 -6.77
CA GLY A 733 -0.84 -8.61 -6.50
C GLY A 733 0.16 -8.24 -7.59
N MET A 734 -0.20 -8.42 -8.86
CA MET A 734 0.65 -8.02 -10.01
C MET A 734 1.01 -6.53 -9.97
N MET A 735 0.03 -5.73 -9.60
CA MET A 735 0.09 -4.28 -9.52
C MET A 735 0.96 -3.77 -8.36
N ILE A 736 0.78 -4.37 -7.19
CA ILE A 736 1.50 -4.00 -5.99
C ILE A 736 2.95 -4.48 -6.08
N ALA A 737 3.19 -5.66 -6.64
CA ALA A 737 4.53 -6.16 -6.94
C ALA A 737 5.33 -5.14 -7.77
N GLU A 738 4.66 -4.42 -8.68
CA GLU A 738 5.32 -3.36 -9.42
C GLU A 738 5.81 -2.23 -8.50
N THR A 739 4.93 -1.75 -7.62
CA THR A 739 5.21 -0.58 -6.78
C THR A 739 6.17 -0.91 -5.63
N GLU A 740 6.12 -2.13 -5.10
CA GLU A 740 7.06 -2.60 -4.08
C GLU A 740 8.49 -2.66 -4.61
N ASP A 741 8.70 -3.16 -5.82
CA ASP A 741 10.02 -3.18 -6.47
C ASP A 741 10.58 -1.75 -6.65
N TRP A 742 9.72 -0.76 -6.98
CA TRP A 742 10.14 0.65 -7.00
C TRP A 742 10.58 1.14 -5.63
N ARG A 743 9.79 0.82 -4.60
CA ARG A 743 10.04 1.32 -3.26
C ARG A 743 11.31 0.73 -2.66
N ALA A 744 11.59 -0.54 -2.92
CA ALA A 744 12.81 -1.24 -2.50
C ALA A 744 14.07 -0.73 -3.23
N LEU A 745 13.96 -0.34 -4.51
CA LEU A 745 15.12 0.11 -5.30
C LEU A 745 15.54 1.55 -5.02
N TYR A 746 14.61 2.44 -4.67
CA TYR A 746 14.94 3.86 -4.51
C TYR A 746 15.91 4.21 -3.37
N PRO A 747 15.86 3.57 -2.18
CA PRO A 747 16.86 3.74 -1.14
C PRO A 747 18.28 3.40 -1.62
N LEU A 748 18.41 2.37 -2.47
CA LEU A 748 19.70 1.92 -3.02
C LEU A 748 20.30 2.90 -4.04
N HIS A 749 19.47 3.71 -4.68
CA HIS A 749 19.89 4.72 -5.66
C HIS A 749 20.11 6.11 -5.07
N THR A 750 20.24 6.23 -3.74
CA THR A 750 20.55 7.51 -3.10
C THR A 750 21.86 8.07 -3.65
N VAL A 751 21.76 9.23 -4.31
CA VAL A 751 22.90 9.92 -4.92
C VAL A 751 23.84 10.37 -3.81
N LYS A 752 24.89 9.58 -3.57
CA LYS A 752 26.04 10.05 -2.80
C LYS A 752 26.71 11.17 -3.60
N PRO A 753 27.04 12.31 -2.98
CA PRO A 753 27.81 13.33 -3.68
C PRO A 753 29.17 12.70 -3.98
N GLY A 754 29.50 12.58 -5.27
CA GLY A 754 30.84 12.20 -5.71
C GLY A 754 31.84 13.32 -5.45
#